data_AF-A0A1B3SKJ9-F1
#
_entry.id   AF-A0A1B3SKJ9-F1
#
_cell.length_a   1.000
_cell.length_b   1.000
_cell.length_c   1.000
_cell.angle_alpha   90.00
_cell.angle_beta   90.00
_cell.angle_gamma   90.00
#
_symmetry.space_group_name_H-M   'P 1'
#
loop_
_entity.id
_entity.type
_entity.pdbx_description
1 polymer ?
#
loop_
_entity_poly.entity_id
_entity_poly.type
_entity_poly.pdbx_seq_one_letter_code
_entity_poly.pdbx_strand_id
1 'polypeptide(L)'
;MKKLLSLLTSISLIAASSSLAVACPAKNEAAEDNKNDGGDSNGTGEGVKDPEPSVNYESVLNEFKKEVSNIIDKQLKSSHSLWFENIDKSQNKFFDKNFKNKLSGVNALEKNTYKISEILKKNNDENSKNAFLADVKSHLNYDAMKNEIDNLKKNAKYNIVVGSLTAEKILDIDFSKFMDDSDQNKVVFSDEVETGDANVRDGSDQNLSKYVLNLSLDVNFKLTYVSNNQSSENSTSNDPKIATVKFGYTLTGSEKVEKAVKEAAKTLKYKYITDSKFSSLIKPDSSINGDDKFINDSTKINSAIQKVFDKDEFLPELTKTLNDLFSSQGTTFKVDASAVDSASLVDDVSDKNPNEVWDYNLYANSQSRYKWKDKDKGTTPNYYNEEGLAKNQSLYDYIFKNIEKGEQEGAVNYDEAIKNYILENIGNWTKTYSESIINAAEDLNDQTTVSNKDDLLKAIKRSVSYKIFKIENLKLEVSGGFKIDLNQLFIAAGYTVSNKEEDITAINKENYESSQTFKSIKANIINGIKKYHEVYGIGNTTESYSIAGMKGGENSLFDSIDIKFISNYEYQGSYQAIMYWDSTRKRFNSVLSLNKDFDDSKLQFKNTGKDAQALARHKLLSEGNQSYFGWEMAEKSTPPLHLRLANASWLSGDKVTRKPGLYINSYNGDQKAKTVEFNFTLNFVNIRFVTDGIWTHEPTDSFRYKPVIEKI
;
A
#
# COMPACT_ATOMS: atom_id res chain seq x y z
N MET A 1 6.40 -56.61 -6.62
CA MET A 1 7.06 -56.07 -5.41
C MET A 1 8.54 -55.71 -5.58
N LYS A 2 9.36 -56.41 -6.38
CA LYS A 2 10.79 -56.02 -6.60
C LYS A 2 11.00 -54.68 -7.34
N LYS A 3 10.07 -54.24 -8.19
CA LYS A 3 10.12 -52.93 -8.88
C LYS A 3 9.78 -51.73 -7.99
N LEU A 4 8.99 -51.93 -6.93
CA LEU A 4 8.67 -50.85 -5.97
C LEU A 4 9.84 -50.62 -5.00
N LEU A 5 10.53 -51.69 -4.60
CA LEU A 5 11.70 -51.61 -3.74
C LEU A 5 12.88 -50.93 -4.45
N SER A 6 13.06 -51.20 -5.75
CA SER A 6 14.05 -50.52 -6.60
C SER A 6 13.81 -49.01 -6.71
N LEU A 7 12.56 -48.56 -6.74
CA LEU A 7 12.18 -47.14 -6.77
C LEU A 7 12.36 -46.47 -5.40
N LEU A 8 12.10 -47.18 -4.30
CA LEU A 8 12.37 -46.65 -2.95
C LEU A 8 13.87 -46.55 -2.66
N THR A 9 14.71 -47.46 -3.18
CA THR A 9 16.17 -47.39 -3.02
C THR A 9 16.82 -46.31 -3.87
N SER A 10 16.29 -45.96 -5.05
CA SER A 10 16.81 -44.83 -5.84
C SER A 10 16.34 -43.46 -5.32
N ILE A 11 15.19 -43.38 -4.63
CA ILE A 11 14.77 -42.14 -3.93
C ILE A 11 15.62 -41.91 -2.66
N SER A 12 16.00 -42.97 -1.95
CA SER A 12 16.80 -42.84 -0.71
C SER A 12 18.29 -42.56 -0.94
N LEU A 13 18.84 -42.88 -2.12
CA LEU A 13 20.23 -42.56 -2.48
C LEU A 13 20.43 -41.18 -3.12
N ILE A 14 19.37 -40.48 -3.54
CA ILE A 14 19.45 -39.06 -3.96
C ILE A 14 19.40 -38.10 -2.75
N ALA A 15 19.02 -38.59 -1.56
CA ALA A 15 18.97 -37.80 -0.33
C ALA A 15 20.33 -37.63 0.38
N ALA A 16 21.42 -38.21 -0.15
CA ALA A 16 22.73 -38.25 0.52
C ALA A 16 23.87 -37.68 -0.34
N SER A 17 23.71 -36.46 -0.84
CA SER A 17 24.82 -35.51 -1.08
C SER A 17 24.29 -34.12 -1.47
N SER A 18 23.58 -33.44 -0.55
CA SER A 18 23.41 -31.98 -0.61
C SER A 18 24.08 -31.25 0.57
N SER A 19 24.92 -31.97 1.32
CA SER A 19 25.98 -31.37 2.12
C SER A 19 27.22 -31.15 1.24
N LEU A 20 27.20 -30.09 0.43
CA LEU A 20 28.42 -29.48 -0.07
C LEU A 20 28.16 -28.01 -0.36
N ALA A 21 28.82 -27.17 0.43
CA ALA A 21 29.02 -25.77 0.13
C ALA A 21 29.64 -25.64 -1.26
N VAL A 22 29.08 -24.76 -2.09
CA VAL A 22 29.80 -24.19 -3.24
C VAL A 22 29.72 -22.68 -3.11
N ALA A 23 30.83 -22.12 -2.64
CA ALA A 23 31.17 -20.73 -2.84
C ALA A 23 31.35 -20.44 -4.34
N CYS A 24 31.07 -19.20 -4.73
CA CYS A 24 31.01 -18.60 -6.07
C CYS A 24 32.16 -18.94 -7.04
N PRO A 25 32.06 -18.46 -8.30
CA PRO A 25 33.01 -17.39 -8.64
C PRO A 25 32.39 -16.20 -9.40
N ALA A 26 32.96 -15.03 -9.11
CA ALA A 26 32.74 -13.75 -9.78
C ALA A 26 33.39 -13.71 -11.18
N LYS A 27 32.91 -12.79 -12.05
CA LYS A 27 33.75 -12.09 -13.03
C LYS A 27 33.08 -10.79 -13.52
N ASN A 28 33.76 -9.67 -13.29
CA ASN A 28 34.36 -8.94 -14.40
C ASN A 28 35.57 -8.12 -13.93
N GLU A 29 36.63 -8.25 -14.73
CA GLU A 29 37.98 -7.71 -14.60
C GLU A 29 38.09 -6.28 -15.14
N ALA A 30 38.97 -5.48 -14.51
CA ALA A 30 39.96 -4.55 -15.09
C ALA A 30 40.42 -3.62 -13.93
N ALA A 31 41.70 -3.39 -13.64
CA ALA A 31 42.87 -3.37 -14.49
C ALA A 31 44.14 -3.83 -13.73
N GLU A 32 45.04 -4.44 -14.49
CA GLU A 32 46.45 -4.69 -14.16
C GLU A 32 47.20 -3.35 -13.94
N ASP A 33 48.05 -3.25 -12.93
CA ASP A 33 49.51 -3.32 -13.14
C ASP A 33 50.35 -3.13 -11.86
N ASN A 34 51.43 -3.92 -11.80
CA ASN A 34 52.72 -3.72 -11.11
C ASN A 34 52.92 -4.01 -9.61
N LYS A 35 53.46 -5.23 -9.37
CA LYS A 35 54.73 -5.62 -8.71
C LYS A 35 55.10 -5.11 -7.30
N ASN A 36 55.41 -6.12 -6.45
CA ASN A 36 56.38 -6.22 -5.33
C ASN A 36 56.24 -5.17 -4.21
N ASP A 37 56.24 -5.52 -2.92
CA ASP A 37 57.24 -6.30 -2.19
C ASP A 37 56.65 -6.70 -0.82
N GLY A 38 57.23 -7.71 -0.17
CA GLY A 38 56.74 -8.25 1.11
C GLY A 38 56.92 -7.32 2.32
N GLY A 39 56.18 -7.60 3.40
CA GLY A 39 56.42 -7.02 4.72
C GLY A 39 55.21 -7.01 5.64
N ASP A 40 55.32 -7.74 6.76
CA ASP A 40 54.50 -7.66 7.97
C ASP A 40 53.92 -6.26 8.27
N SER A 41 52.61 -6.16 8.54
CA SER A 41 52.08 -5.32 9.63
C SER A 41 50.57 -5.48 9.84
N ASN A 42 50.19 -5.48 11.12
CA ASN A 42 48.84 -5.43 11.67
C ASN A 42 47.90 -4.42 10.99
N GLY A 43 46.68 -4.86 10.65
CA GLY A 43 45.56 -3.99 10.32
C GLY A 43 44.27 -4.76 10.00
N THR A 44 43.22 -4.53 10.79
CA THR A 44 41.78 -4.63 10.47
C THR A 44 41.25 -5.89 9.74
N GLY A 45 40.41 -6.68 10.42
CA GLY A 45 39.35 -7.48 9.78
C GLY A 45 38.03 -7.16 10.48
N GLU A 46 37.20 -6.24 10.00
CA GLU A 46 36.33 -6.32 8.81
C GLU A 46 35.52 -7.62 8.74
N GLY A 47 34.34 -7.56 9.35
CA GLY A 47 33.08 -7.96 8.73
C GLY A 47 33.01 -9.38 8.17
N VAL A 48 32.87 -10.37 9.05
CA VAL A 48 32.19 -11.61 8.68
C VAL A 48 30.74 -11.23 8.34
N LYS A 49 30.44 -11.03 7.05
CA LYS A 49 29.06 -10.96 6.57
C LYS A 49 28.45 -12.34 6.77
N ASP A 50 27.52 -12.41 7.72
CA ASP A 50 26.62 -13.54 7.87
C ASP A 50 25.96 -13.89 6.53
N PRO A 51 25.71 -15.19 6.24
CA PRO A 51 25.01 -15.61 5.04
C PRO A 51 23.57 -15.07 5.07
N GLU A 52 23.16 -14.38 4.00
CA GLU A 52 21.83 -13.80 3.85
C GLU A 52 20.72 -14.85 4.01
N PRO A 53 19.59 -14.48 4.64
CA PRO A 53 18.48 -15.39 4.94
C PRO A 53 17.79 -15.88 3.65
N SER A 54 17.34 -17.14 3.64
CA SER A 54 16.54 -17.69 2.55
C SER A 54 15.28 -16.85 2.31
N VAL A 55 15.33 -15.99 1.31
CA VAL A 55 14.25 -15.09 0.90
C VAL A 55 13.07 -15.92 0.38
N ASN A 56 11.89 -15.77 0.98
CA ASN A 56 10.67 -16.41 0.48
C ASN A 56 10.27 -15.73 -0.84
N TYR A 57 10.52 -16.40 -1.95
CA TYR A 57 10.28 -15.94 -3.31
C TYR A 57 8.87 -15.34 -3.51
N GLU A 58 7.80 -16.01 -3.05
CA GLU A 58 6.42 -15.55 -3.27
C GLU A 58 6.10 -14.25 -2.52
N SER A 59 6.64 -14.14 -1.30
CA SER A 59 6.51 -12.93 -0.48
C SER A 59 7.15 -11.74 -1.19
N VAL A 60 8.36 -11.94 -1.73
CA VAL A 60 9.10 -10.90 -2.44
C VAL A 60 8.47 -10.56 -3.78
N LEU A 61 7.94 -11.56 -4.50
CA LEU A 61 7.23 -11.34 -5.75
C LEU A 61 5.97 -10.49 -5.55
N ASN A 62 5.18 -10.78 -4.52
CA ASN A 62 3.97 -10.00 -4.23
C ASN A 62 4.29 -8.57 -3.81
N GLU A 63 5.32 -8.38 -2.98
CA GLU A 63 5.80 -7.04 -2.60
C GLU A 63 6.29 -6.25 -3.82
N PHE A 64 7.07 -6.90 -4.68
CA PHE A 64 7.56 -6.30 -5.92
C PHE A 64 6.41 -5.90 -6.86
N LYS A 65 5.43 -6.78 -7.07
CA LYS A 65 4.22 -6.49 -7.86
C LYS A 65 3.49 -5.26 -7.35
N LYS A 66 3.30 -5.16 -6.03
CA LYS A 66 2.65 -4.02 -5.39
C LYS A 66 3.42 -2.73 -5.62
N GLU A 67 4.74 -2.74 -5.45
CA GLU A 67 5.57 -1.56 -5.71
C GLU A 67 5.56 -1.16 -7.20
N VAL A 68 5.58 -2.11 -8.13
CA VAL A 68 5.43 -1.84 -9.57
C VAL A 68 4.08 -1.21 -9.89
N SER A 69 2.97 -1.74 -9.36
CA SER A 69 1.64 -1.15 -9.53
C SER A 69 1.59 0.28 -9.01
N ASN A 70 2.19 0.55 -7.83
CA ASN A 70 2.27 1.90 -7.28
C ASN A 70 3.07 2.86 -8.18
N ILE A 71 4.17 2.40 -8.79
CA ILE A 71 4.96 3.19 -9.75
C ILE A 71 4.10 3.52 -10.98
N ILE A 72 3.39 2.54 -11.54
CA ILE A 72 2.50 2.75 -12.68
C ILE A 72 1.45 3.82 -12.34
N ASP A 73 0.73 3.66 -11.23
CA ASP A 73 -0.33 4.59 -10.82
C ASP A 73 0.20 6.01 -10.60
N LYS A 74 1.36 6.14 -9.95
CA LYS A 74 2.03 7.44 -9.73
C LYS A 74 2.34 8.14 -11.06
N GLN A 75 2.95 7.42 -12.00
CA GLN A 75 3.39 7.99 -13.28
C GLN A 75 2.22 8.29 -14.22
N LEU A 76 1.14 7.50 -14.16
CA LEU A 76 -0.09 7.81 -14.89
C LEU A 76 -0.73 9.11 -14.40
N LYS A 77 -0.83 9.27 -13.07
CA LYS A 77 -1.38 10.47 -12.43
C LYS A 77 -0.64 11.75 -12.88
N SER A 78 0.70 11.70 -13.02
CA SER A 78 1.48 12.84 -13.53
C SER A 78 1.31 13.05 -15.05
N SER A 79 1.20 11.95 -15.81
CA SER A 79 1.10 11.97 -17.27
C SER A 79 -0.23 12.50 -17.81
N HIS A 80 -1.33 12.47 -17.03
CA HIS A 80 -2.66 12.90 -17.50
C HIS A 80 -2.68 14.34 -18.06
N SER A 81 -1.80 15.21 -17.59
CA SER A 81 -1.64 16.58 -18.10
C SER A 81 -1.18 16.63 -19.57
N LEU A 82 -0.53 15.56 -20.05
CA LEU A 82 -0.03 15.39 -21.42
C LEU A 82 -1.09 14.82 -22.35
N TRP A 83 -2.22 14.34 -21.82
CA TRP A 83 -3.23 13.65 -22.63
C TRP A 83 -4.10 14.58 -23.47
N PHE A 84 -3.84 15.89 -23.41
CA PHE A 84 -4.48 16.90 -24.23
C PHE A 84 -3.41 17.78 -24.87
N GLU A 85 -3.32 17.75 -26.20
CA GLU A 85 -2.22 18.41 -26.92
C GLU A 85 -2.70 19.15 -28.17
N ASN A 86 -2.00 20.23 -28.53
CA ASN A 86 -2.13 20.86 -29.82
C ASN A 86 -1.20 20.23 -30.86
N ILE A 87 -1.74 19.98 -32.06
CA ILE A 87 -1.02 19.27 -33.11
C ILE A 87 0.19 19.99 -33.70
N ASP A 88 0.26 21.32 -33.58
CA ASP A 88 1.43 22.09 -34.01
C ASP A 88 2.62 21.90 -33.07
N LYS A 89 2.38 21.50 -31.82
CA LYS A 89 3.41 21.23 -30.80
C LYS A 89 3.76 19.75 -30.68
N SER A 90 2.87 18.88 -31.16
CA SER A 90 2.99 17.44 -31.01
C SER A 90 4.19 16.84 -31.72
N GLN A 91 4.91 15.98 -30.99
CA GLN A 91 6.03 15.17 -31.50
C GLN A 91 5.58 13.77 -31.94
N ASN A 92 4.27 13.51 -31.92
CA ASN A 92 3.69 12.23 -32.30
C ASN A 92 4.02 11.84 -33.74
N LYS A 93 4.31 10.56 -33.96
CA LYS A 93 4.60 10.00 -35.28
C LYS A 93 3.41 9.27 -35.89
N PHE A 94 2.53 8.73 -35.05
CA PHE A 94 1.33 8.05 -35.48
C PHE A 94 0.12 8.98 -35.43
N PHE A 95 -0.08 9.68 -34.32
CA PHE A 95 -1.14 10.68 -34.17
C PHE A 95 -0.66 12.06 -34.69
N ASP A 96 -0.57 12.18 -36.02
CA ASP A 96 0.02 13.33 -36.70
C ASP A 96 -1.01 14.15 -37.52
N LYS A 97 -0.57 15.26 -38.14
CA LYS A 97 -1.44 16.16 -38.94
C LYS A 97 -2.09 15.47 -40.14
N ASN A 98 -1.48 14.39 -40.60
CA ASN A 98 -1.93 13.58 -41.72
C ASN A 98 -2.74 12.35 -41.24
N PHE A 99 -3.18 12.30 -39.98
CA PHE A 99 -3.93 11.15 -39.45
C PHE A 99 -5.15 10.79 -40.30
N LYS A 100 -5.82 11.79 -40.89
CA LYS A 100 -6.93 11.58 -41.84
C LYS A 100 -6.56 10.63 -42.98
N ASN A 101 -5.33 10.69 -43.49
CA ASN A 101 -4.88 9.82 -44.57
C ASN A 101 -4.79 8.36 -44.10
N LYS A 102 -4.49 8.13 -42.82
CA LYS A 102 -4.42 6.79 -42.20
C LYS A 102 -5.82 6.16 -42.03
N LEU A 103 -6.89 6.97 -42.10
CA LEU A 103 -8.29 6.52 -42.06
C LEU A 103 -8.85 6.16 -43.44
N SER A 104 -8.14 6.48 -44.52
CA SER A 104 -8.61 6.24 -45.88
C SER A 104 -8.81 4.73 -46.14
N GLY A 105 -10.05 4.35 -46.43
CA GLY A 105 -10.42 2.94 -46.66
C GLY A 105 -10.48 2.09 -45.38
N VAL A 106 -10.55 2.70 -44.20
CA VAL A 106 -10.93 2.07 -42.93
C VAL A 106 -12.43 2.27 -42.73
N ASN A 107 -13.14 1.22 -42.33
CA ASN A 107 -14.58 1.32 -42.10
C ASN A 107 -14.84 1.99 -40.75
N ALA A 108 -15.72 2.97 -40.75
CA ALA A 108 -16.16 3.59 -39.50
C ALA A 108 -17.17 2.65 -38.80
N LEU A 109 -17.01 2.48 -37.49
CA LEU A 109 -18.00 1.76 -36.65
C LEU A 109 -19.31 2.54 -36.58
N GLU A 110 -19.17 3.85 -36.39
CA GLU A 110 -20.22 4.86 -36.28
C GLU A 110 -19.69 6.15 -36.92
N LYS A 111 -20.53 7.17 -37.08
CA LYS A 111 -20.11 8.45 -37.69
C LYS A 111 -18.81 8.95 -37.04
N ASN A 112 -17.73 9.01 -37.83
CA ASN A 112 -16.40 9.50 -37.44
C ASN A 112 -15.64 8.65 -36.40
N THR A 113 -16.11 7.45 -36.07
CA THR A 113 -15.47 6.54 -35.09
C THR A 113 -14.86 5.34 -35.80
N TYR A 114 -13.59 5.04 -35.52
CA TYR A 114 -12.81 3.99 -36.19
C TYR A 114 -12.10 3.09 -35.17
N LYS A 115 -11.98 1.79 -35.47
CA LYS A 115 -11.22 0.84 -34.64
C LYS A 115 -9.72 1.02 -34.84
N ILE A 116 -8.96 1.05 -33.75
CA ILE A 116 -7.49 1.07 -33.82
C ILE A 116 -6.94 -0.16 -34.51
N SER A 117 -7.50 -1.34 -34.23
CA SER A 117 -7.08 -2.59 -34.86
C SER A 117 -7.24 -2.57 -36.38
N GLU A 118 -8.30 -1.96 -36.92
CA GLU A 118 -8.49 -1.81 -38.37
C GLU A 118 -7.52 -0.80 -38.99
N ILE A 119 -7.28 0.33 -38.33
CA ILE A 119 -6.30 1.34 -38.77
C ILE A 119 -4.91 0.71 -38.84
N LEU A 120 -4.49 -0.03 -37.81
CA LEU A 120 -3.19 -0.69 -37.76
C LEU A 120 -3.07 -1.87 -38.74
N LYS A 121 -4.16 -2.60 -39.01
CA LYS A 121 -4.19 -3.66 -40.05
C LYS A 121 -4.12 -3.09 -41.46
N LYS A 122 -4.74 -1.93 -41.71
CA LYS A 122 -4.75 -1.28 -43.03
C LYS A 122 -3.39 -0.67 -43.37
N ASN A 123 -2.78 0.01 -42.40
CA ASN A 123 -1.46 0.62 -42.52
C ASN A 123 -0.35 -0.40 -42.20
N ASN A 124 -0.44 -1.61 -42.75
CA ASN A 124 0.24 -2.88 -42.37
C ASN A 124 1.79 -2.91 -42.41
N ASP A 125 2.48 -1.82 -42.08
CA ASP A 125 3.91 -1.81 -41.88
C ASP A 125 4.27 -1.81 -40.38
N GLU A 126 5.40 -2.45 -40.05
CA GLU A 126 5.93 -2.52 -38.70
C GLU A 126 6.25 -1.12 -38.14
N ASN A 127 6.55 -0.18 -39.04
CA ASN A 127 6.77 1.23 -38.73
C ASN A 127 5.54 1.89 -38.11
N SER A 128 4.33 1.69 -38.64
CA SER A 128 3.10 2.28 -38.09
C SER A 128 2.78 1.72 -36.71
N LYS A 129 2.97 0.41 -36.51
CA LYS A 129 2.78 -0.23 -35.20
C LYS A 129 3.77 0.30 -34.16
N ASN A 130 5.04 0.44 -34.54
CA ASN A 130 6.08 0.99 -33.68
C ASN A 130 5.84 2.47 -33.37
N ALA A 131 5.41 3.26 -34.36
CA ALA A 131 5.05 4.66 -34.16
C ALA A 131 3.86 4.82 -33.21
N PHE A 132 2.80 4.02 -33.38
CA PHE A 132 1.65 4.01 -32.49
C PHE A 132 2.05 3.67 -31.06
N LEU A 133 2.83 2.60 -30.86
CA LEU A 133 3.27 2.19 -29.53
C LEU A 133 4.21 3.23 -28.90
N ALA A 134 5.06 3.89 -29.70
CA ALA A 134 5.92 4.95 -29.22
C ALA A 134 5.11 6.16 -28.72
N ASP A 135 4.11 6.61 -29.48
CA ASP A 135 3.22 7.70 -29.07
C ASP A 135 2.45 7.33 -27.79
N VAL A 136 1.91 6.11 -27.70
CA VAL A 136 1.24 5.65 -26.46
C VAL A 136 2.21 5.63 -25.29
N LYS A 137 3.44 5.12 -25.46
CA LYS A 137 4.45 5.07 -24.39
C LYS A 137 4.87 6.45 -23.92
N SER A 138 5.02 7.43 -24.82
CA SER A 138 5.40 8.79 -24.44
C SER A 138 4.34 9.47 -23.58
N HIS A 139 3.06 9.33 -23.94
CA HIS A 139 1.96 9.96 -23.20
C HIS A 139 1.63 9.29 -21.87
N LEU A 140 2.12 8.08 -21.62
CA LEU A 140 1.96 7.37 -20.34
C LEU A 140 3.16 7.56 -19.40
N ASN A 141 4.17 8.39 -19.74
CA ASN A 141 5.43 8.46 -18.99
C ASN A 141 6.11 7.10 -18.80
N TYR A 142 6.01 6.21 -19.80
CA TYR A 142 6.49 4.84 -19.69
C TYR A 142 8.00 4.75 -19.43
N ASP A 143 8.81 5.67 -19.95
CA ASP A 143 10.26 5.71 -19.66
C ASP A 143 10.54 6.07 -18.19
N ALA A 144 9.74 6.94 -17.58
CA ALA A 144 9.85 7.24 -16.15
C ALA A 144 9.46 6.02 -15.30
N MET A 145 8.40 5.29 -15.68
CA MET A 145 8.04 4.02 -15.04
C MET A 145 9.20 3.03 -15.10
N LYS A 146 9.82 2.84 -16.27
CA LYS A 146 10.99 1.96 -16.44
C LYS A 146 12.15 2.36 -15.55
N ASN A 147 12.46 3.66 -15.46
CA ASN A 147 13.56 4.16 -14.64
C ASN A 147 13.31 3.92 -13.14
N GLU A 148 12.09 4.13 -12.65
CA GLU A 148 11.75 3.83 -11.25
C GLU A 148 11.81 2.32 -10.96
N ILE A 149 11.37 1.48 -11.90
CA ILE A 149 11.47 0.02 -11.79
C ILE A 149 12.93 -0.46 -11.83
N ASP A 150 13.79 0.17 -12.64
CA ASP A 150 15.23 -0.12 -12.66
C ASP A 150 15.88 0.23 -11.31
N ASN A 151 15.47 1.33 -10.69
CA ASN A 151 15.91 1.66 -9.33
C ASN A 151 15.40 0.65 -8.30
N LEU A 152 14.17 0.17 -8.46
CA LEU A 152 13.61 -0.88 -7.63
C LEU A 152 14.41 -2.17 -7.72
N LYS A 153 14.79 -2.58 -8.94
CA LYS A 153 15.63 -3.76 -9.22
C LYS A 153 16.96 -3.73 -8.46
N LYS A 154 17.55 -2.56 -8.22
CA LYS A 154 18.83 -2.41 -7.49
C LYS A 154 18.74 -2.81 -6.02
N ASN A 155 17.53 -2.96 -5.46
CA ASN A 155 17.37 -3.45 -4.10
C ASN A 155 17.66 -4.95 -4.03
N ALA A 156 18.64 -5.33 -3.20
CA ALA A 156 19.09 -6.71 -3.02
C ALA A 156 17.94 -7.69 -2.70
N LYS A 157 16.90 -7.23 -1.98
CA LYS A 157 15.73 -8.05 -1.64
C LYS A 157 14.99 -8.58 -2.88
N TYR A 158 15.03 -7.88 -4.01
CA TYR A 158 14.37 -8.24 -5.26
C TYR A 158 15.24 -9.02 -6.24
N ASN A 159 16.50 -9.29 -5.91
CA ASN A 159 17.42 -9.99 -6.80
C ASN A 159 16.88 -11.38 -7.20
N ILE A 160 16.18 -12.07 -6.29
CA ILE A 160 15.57 -13.38 -6.54
C ILE A 160 14.41 -13.34 -7.56
N VAL A 161 13.77 -12.19 -7.77
CA VAL A 161 12.63 -12.05 -8.71
C VAL A 161 12.99 -11.33 -10.01
N VAL A 162 14.00 -10.46 -10.02
CA VAL A 162 14.35 -9.64 -11.20
C VAL A 162 15.85 -9.49 -11.47
N GLY A 163 16.73 -10.11 -10.68
CA GLY A 163 18.18 -9.93 -10.76
C GLY A 163 18.79 -10.15 -12.14
N SER A 164 18.37 -11.22 -12.82
CA SER A 164 18.84 -11.60 -14.16
C SER A 164 18.13 -10.89 -15.31
N LEU A 165 17.10 -10.07 -15.04
CA LEU A 165 16.33 -9.37 -16.07
C LEU A 165 16.91 -7.99 -16.38
N THR A 166 16.96 -7.60 -17.65
CA THR A 166 17.23 -6.20 -18.00
C THR A 166 16.01 -5.34 -17.67
N ALA A 167 16.20 -4.07 -17.31
CA ALA A 167 15.10 -3.15 -17.00
C ALA A 167 14.05 -3.08 -18.12
N GLU A 168 14.52 -3.18 -19.37
CA GLU A 168 13.68 -3.18 -20.57
C GLU A 168 12.73 -4.37 -20.68
N LYS A 169 13.07 -5.49 -20.02
CA LYS A 169 12.27 -6.72 -20.06
C LYS A 169 11.29 -6.83 -18.90
N ILE A 170 11.46 -6.03 -17.83
CA ILE A 170 10.64 -6.16 -16.61
C ILE A 170 9.22 -5.68 -16.85
N LEU A 171 9.03 -4.48 -17.40
CA LEU A 171 7.70 -3.92 -17.68
C LEU A 171 7.53 -3.73 -19.17
N ASP A 172 6.41 -4.15 -19.75
CA ASP A 172 6.03 -3.85 -21.14
C ASP A 172 4.53 -3.59 -21.29
N ILE A 173 4.12 -3.07 -22.45
CA ILE A 173 2.71 -2.90 -22.84
C ILE A 173 2.33 -4.02 -23.80
N ASP A 174 1.22 -4.72 -23.52
CA ASP A 174 0.72 -5.77 -24.39
C ASP A 174 0.15 -5.23 -25.70
N PHE A 175 1.00 -5.06 -26.71
CA PHE A 175 0.56 -4.58 -28.03
C PHE A 175 -0.54 -5.44 -28.65
N SER A 176 -0.57 -6.74 -28.37
CA SER A 176 -1.59 -7.63 -28.95
C SER A 176 -3.01 -7.22 -28.56
N LYS A 177 -3.19 -6.57 -27.40
CA LYS A 177 -4.49 -6.06 -26.94
C LYS A 177 -5.04 -4.92 -27.78
N PHE A 178 -4.20 -4.16 -28.48
CA PHE A 178 -4.66 -3.14 -29.43
C PHE A 178 -5.09 -3.74 -30.78
N MET A 179 -4.67 -4.97 -31.06
CA MET A 179 -5.02 -5.69 -32.29
C MET A 179 -6.28 -6.55 -32.15
N ASP A 180 -6.75 -6.75 -30.91
CA ASP A 180 -8.02 -7.41 -30.61
C ASP A 180 -9.17 -6.64 -31.29
N ASP A 181 -10.13 -7.37 -31.85
CA ASP A 181 -11.31 -6.80 -32.51
C ASP A 181 -12.37 -6.39 -31.47
N SER A 182 -12.00 -5.51 -30.54
CA SER A 182 -12.90 -4.96 -29.53
C SER A 182 -13.30 -3.52 -29.89
N ASP A 183 -14.53 -3.15 -29.52
CA ASP A 183 -15.02 -1.77 -29.67
C ASP A 183 -14.45 -0.81 -28.60
N GLN A 184 -13.60 -1.33 -27.71
CA GLN A 184 -12.98 -0.56 -26.63
C GLN A 184 -11.81 0.31 -27.13
N ASN A 185 -11.04 -0.19 -28.11
CA ASN A 185 -9.88 0.50 -28.65
C ASN A 185 -10.24 1.27 -29.93
N LYS A 186 -10.61 2.54 -29.79
CA LYS A 186 -11.18 3.34 -30.87
C LYS A 186 -10.62 4.76 -30.92
N VAL A 187 -10.74 5.35 -32.10
CA VAL A 187 -10.46 6.76 -32.35
C VAL A 187 -11.70 7.43 -32.93
N VAL A 188 -12.03 8.61 -32.43
CA VAL A 188 -13.01 9.52 -33.01
C VAL A 188 -12.25 10.65 -33.68
N PHE A 189 -12.45 10.84 -34.98
CA PHE A 189 -11.75 11.86 -35.77
C PHE A 189 -12.75 12.81 -36.42
N SER A 190 -12.64 14.10 -36.11
CA SER A 190 -13.43 15.15 -36.74
C SER A 190 -12.54 16.12 -37.50
N ASP A 191 -13.01 16.57 -38.66
CA ASP A 191 -12.37 17.58 -39.50
C ASP A 191 -13.49 18.47 -40.04
N GLU A 192 -13.73 19.61 -39.37
CA GLU A 192 -14.68 20.62 -39.86
C GLU A 192 -13.95 21.90 -40.30
N VAL A 193 -14.29 22.34 -41.51
CA VAL A 193 -14.00 23.68 -42.00
C VAL A 193 -15.11 24.59 -41.47
N GLU A 194 -14.77 25.61 -40.70
CA GLU A 194 -15.76 26.62 -40.32
C GLU A 194 -16.20 27.39 -41.58
N THR A 195 -17.45 27.21 -42.01
CA THR A 195 -18.12 28.23 -42.82
C THR A 195 -18.43 29.39 -41.89
N GLY A 196 -17.49 30.31 -41.75
CA GLY A 196 -17.74 31.59 -41.12
C GLY A 196 -18.85 32.32 -41.88
N ASP A 197 -19.78 32.92 -41.13
CA ASP A 197 -20.78 33.82 -41.67
C ASP A 197 -20.06 34.93 -42.48
N ALA A 198 -20.39 35.07 -43.76
CA ALA A 198 -19.60 35.88 -44.71
C ALA A 198 -19.54 37.39 -44.37
N ASN A 199 -20.27 37.82 -43.35
CA ASN A 199 -20.48 39.22 -42.99
C ASN A 199 -19.69 39.69 -41.76
N VAL A 200 -18.89 38.84 -41.11
CA VAL A 200 -18.01 39.23 -39.98
C VAL A 200 -16.56 38.91 -40.30
N ARG A 201 -16.03 39.53 -41.36
CA ARG A 201 -14.59 39.60 -41.59
C ARG A 201 -14.08 40.94 -41.09
N ASP A 202 -13.85 41.03 -39.78
CA ASP A 202 -12.86 41.96 -39.26
C ASP A 202 -11.60 41.17 -38.91
N GLY A 203 -10.46 41.66 -39.40
CA GLY A 203 -9.23 40.89 -39.48
C GLY A 203 -8.61 40.61 -38.11
N SER A 204 -8.58 39.35 -37.68
CA SER A 204 -7.50 38.73 -36.88
C SER A 204 -7.78 37.28 -36.44
N ASP A 205 -9.01 36.77 -36.53
CA ASP A 205 -9.36 35.42 -36.04
C ASP A 205 -9.56 34.37 -37.17
N GLN A 206 -8.77 34.46 -38.25
CA GLN A 206 -8.90 33.53 -39.38
C GLN A 206 -8.11 32.22 -39.18
N ASN A 207 -8.86 31.12 -39.25
CA ASN A 207 -8.45 29.70 -39.34
C ASN A 207 -8.13 28.98 -38.02
N LEU A 208 -9.17 28.71 -37.22
CA LEU A 208 -9.14 27.55 -36.33
C LEU A 208 -9.19 26.29 -37.19
N SER A 209 -8.06 25.57 -37.33
CA SER A 209 -8.12 24.21 -37.86
C SER A 209 -8.89 23.35 -36.84
N LYS A 210 -10.15 22.99 -37.13
CA LYS A 210 -11.04 22.27 -36.19
C LYS A 210 -10.84 20.77 -36.19
N TYR A 211 -9.68 20.30 -36.63
CA TYR A 211 -9.36 18.89 -36.51
C TYR A 211 -9.30 18.52 -35.02
N VAL A 212 -9.98 17.44 -34.65
CA VAL A 212 -9.85 16.82 -33.33
C VAL A 212 -9.82 15.31 -33.46
N LEU A 213 -8.82 14.72 -32.82
CA LEU A 213 -8.66 13.28 -32.65
C LEU A 213 -8.82 12.96 -31.17
N ASN A 214 -9.80 12.14 -30.83
CA ASN A 214 -9.97 11.59 -29.49
C ASN A 214 -9.77 10.08 -29.54
N LEU A 215 -8.84 9.60 -28.72
CA LEU A 215 -8.41 8.21 -28.65
C LEU A 215 -8.86 7.62 -27.31
N SER A 216 -9.44 6.43 -27.35
CA SER A 216 -9.79 5.63 -26.17
C SER A 216 -9.15 4.25 -26.31
N LEU A 217 -8.26 3.89 -25.39
CA LEU A 217 -7.53 2.62 -25.38
C LEU A 217 -7.51 1.96 -24.01
N ASP A 218 -7.59 0.63 -24.00
CA ASP A 218 -7.29 -0.21 -22.84
C ASP A 218 -5.83 -0.69 -22.91
N VAL A 219 -4.96 0.01 -22.19
CA VAL A 219 -3.52 -0.29 -22.12
C VAL A 219 -3.27 -1.33 -21.04
N ASN A 220 -2.78 -2.50 -21.44
CA ASN A 220 -2.49 -3.60 -20.53
C ASN A 220 -0.99 -3.69 -20.28
N PHE A 221 -0.58 -3.54 -19.01
CA PHE A 221 0.82 -3.68 -18.61
C PHE A 221 1.15 -5.14 -18.30
N LYS A 222 2.30 -5.59 -18.81
CA LYS A 222 2.89 -6.90 -18.57
C LYS A 222 4.09 -6.77 -17.65
N LEU A 223 4.16 -7.61 -16.62
CA LEU A 223 5.31 -7.72 -15.72
C LEU A 223 6.02 -9.05 -15.94
N THR A 224 7.29 -9.00 -16.32
CA THR A 224 8.17 -10.16 -16.43
C THR A 224 9.00 -10.29 -15.15
N TYR A 225 9.09 -11.50 -14.61
CA TYR A 225 9.92 -11.83 -13.43
C TYR A 225 10.52 -13.23 -13.60
N VAL A 226 11.62 -13.50 -12.89
CA VAL A 226 12.30 -14.81 -12.88
C VAL A 226 11.41 -15.82 -12.17
N SER A 227 11.07 -16.95 -12.80
CA SER A 227 10.22 -17.98 -12.20
C SER A 227 10.93 -18.73 -11.07
N ASN A 228 10.16 -19.17 -10.06
CA ASN A 228 10.62 -20.03 -8.96
C ASN A 228 10.99 -21.47 -9.37
N ASN A 229 10.97 -21.82 -10.66
CA ASN A 229 11.24 -23.18 -11.12
C ASN A 229 12.76 -23.41 -11.25
N GLN A 230 13.31 -24.29 -10.40
CA GLN A 230 14.73 -24.65 -10.33
C GLN A 230 15.32 -25.33 -11.59
N SER A 231 14.58 -25.40 -12.69
CA SER A 231 14.97 -26.18 -13.88
C SER A 231 15.91 -25.42 -14.82
N SER A 232 15.94 -24.08 -14.76
CA SER A 232 16.92 -23.26 -15.48
C SER A 232 17.01 -21.88 -14.85
N GLU A 233 18.21 -21.38 -14.57
CA GLU A 233 18.49 -20.07 -13.94
C GLU A 233 17.93 -18.84 -14.71
N ASN A 234 17.27 -19.04 -15.85
CA ASN A 234 16.75 -17.97 -16.72
C ASN A 234 15.28 -18.16 -17.13
N SER A 235 14.51 -19.07 -16.52
CA SER A 235 13.08 -19.16 -16.84
C SER A 235 12.35 -17.92 -16.32
N THR A 236 11.62 -17.24 -17.21
CA THR A 236 10.82 -16.07 -16.86
C THR A 236 9.34 -16.40 -16.88
N SER A 237 8.61 -15.87 -15.90
CA SER A 237 7.15 -15.85 -15.86
C SER A 237 6.66 -14.44 -16.19
N ASN A 238 5.48 -14.37 -16.79
CA ASN A 238 4.81 -13.10 -17.05
C ASN A 238 3.53 -13.01 -16.21
N ASP A 239 3.32 -11.87 -15.57
CA ASP A 239 2.00 -11.41 -15.19
C ASP A 239 1.43 -10.63 -16.39
N PRO A 240 0.49 -11.21 -17.17
CA PRO A 240 0.05 -10.61 -18.42
C PRO A 240 -0.82 -9.36 -18.21
N LYS A 241 -1.22 -9.05 -16.97
CA LYS A 241 -2.12 -7.94 -16.66
C LYS A 241 -1.87 -7.40 -15.24
N ILE A 242 -0.65 -6.94 -14.97
CA ILE A 242 -0.31 -6.34 -13.66
C ILE A 242 -1.12 -5.06 -13.40
N ALA A 243 -1.46 -4.33 -14.47
CA ALA A 243 -2.33 -3.17 -14.44
C ALA A 243 -3.04 -3.01 -15.79
N THR A 244 -4.22 -2.37 -15.78
CA THR A 244 -4.93 -1.98 -17.00
C THR A 244 -5.46 -0.58 -16.86
N VAL A 245 -5.19 0.23 -17.87
CA VAL A 245 -5.44 1.67 -17.85
C VAL A 245 -6.31 2.04 -19.03
N LYS A 246 -7.37 2.80 -18.75
CA LYS A 246 -8.16 3.48 -19.78
C LYS A 246 -7.43 4.76 -20.20
N PHE A 247 -6.64 4.68 -21.26
CA PHE A 247 -5.92 5.80 -21.85
C PHE A 247 -6.85 6.60 -22.75
N GLY A 248 -7.03 7.88 -22.42
CA GLY A 248 -7.89 8.81 -23.14
C GLY A 248 -7.10 10.00 -23.66
N TYR A 249 -6.65 9.98 -24.90
CA TYR A 249 -5.79 11.03 -25.48
C TYR A 249 -6.56 11.90 -26.47
N THR A 250 -6.42 13.22 -26.38
CA THR A 250 -7.00 14.17 -27.32
C THR A 250 -5.93 15.03 -27.97
N LEU A 251 -5.99 15.10 -29.31
CA LEU A 251 -5.16 15.97 -30.12
C LEU A 251 -6.05 16.94 -30.90
N THR A 252 -5.79 18.23 -30.78
CA THR A 252 -6.59 19.30 -31.40
C THR A 252 -5.76 20.21 -32.30
N GLY A 253 -6.38 20.74 -33.35
CA GLY A 253 -5.83 21.82 -34.18
C GLY A 253 -5.99 23.23 -33.58
N SER A 254 -6.64 23.37 -32.41
CA SER A 254 -6.93 24.67 -31.78
C SER A 254 -6.09 24.88 -30.52
N GLU A 255 -5.20 25.89 -30.55
CA GLU A 255 -4.42 26.29 -29.37
C GLU A 255 -5.32 26.87 -28.26
N LYS A 256 -6.38 27.59 -28.61
CA LYS A 256 -7.34 28.14 -27.64
C LYS A 256 -8.03 27.00 -26.85
N VAL A 257 -8.41 25.90 -27.51
CA VAL A 257 -8.99 24.72 -26.84
C VAL A 257 -7.99 24.08 -25.89
N GLU A 258 -6.76 23.80 -26.37
CA GLU A 258 -5.70 23.21 -25.56
C GLU A 258 -5.45 24.04 -24.30
N LYS A 259 -5.27 25.35 -24.46
CA LYS A 259 -5.02 26.27 -23.36
C LYS A 259 -6.18 26.28 -22.36
N ALA A 260 -7.42 26.34 -22.85
CA ALA A 260 -8.60 26.39 -21.99
C ALA A 260 -8.79 25.08 -21.20
N VAL A 261 -8.55 23.93 -21.83
CA VAL A 261 -8.60 22.62 -21.18
C VAL A 261 -7.48 22.45 -20.15
N LYS A 262 -6.24 22.83 -20.48
CA LYS A 262 -5.11 22.78 -19.53
C LYS A 262 -5.33 23.69 -18.33
N GLU A 263 -5.84 24.90 -18.55
CA GLU A 263 -6.19 25.83 -17.48
C GLU A 263 -7.33 25.29 -16.60
N ALA A 264 -8.34 24.66 -17.21
CA ALA A 264 -9.42 24.00 -16.48
C ALA A 264 -8.90 22.84 -15.61
N ALA A 265 -8.06 21.96 -16.15
CA ALA A 265 -7.47 20.86 -15.39
C ALA A 265 -6.67 21.37 -14.18
N LYS A 266 -5.83 22.39 -14.39
CA LYS A 266 -5.01 23.03 -13.36
C LYS A 266 -5.86 23.70 -12.27
N THR A 267 -6.85 24.50 -12.68
CA THR A 267 -7.72 25.24 -11.75
C THR A 267 -8.61 24.31 -10.94
N LEU A 268 -9.29 23.36 -11.59
CA LEU A 268 -10.28 22.50 -10.93
C LEU A 268 -9.67 21.55 -9.91
N LYS A 269 -8.44 21.08 -10.14
CA LYS A 269 -7.73 20.13 -9.27
C LYS A 269 -7.78 20.51 -7.80
N TYR A 270 -7.64 21.80 -7.47
CA TYR A 270 -7.62 22.28 -6.09
C TYR A 270 -8.72 23.27 -5.73
N LYS A 271 -9.53 23.75 -6.68
CA LYS A 271 -10.57 24.76 -6.43
C LYS A 271 -11.48 24.37 -5.27
N TYR A 272 -12.10 23.19 -5.34
CA TYR A 272 -13.18 22.79 -4.43
C TYR A 272 -12.72 22.39 -3.03
N ILE A 273 -11.47 21.93 -2.84
CA ILE A 273 -11.00 21.57 -1.49
C ILE A 273 -10.80 22.81 -0.61
N THR A 274 -10.60 23.97 -1.24
CA THR A 274 -10.49 25.28 -0.60
C THR A 274 -11.78 26.09 -0.61
N ASP A 275 -12.80 25.63 -1.33
CA ASP A 275 -14.06 26.36 -1.49
C ASP A 275 -14.92 26.24 -0.23
N SER A 276 -15.52 27.34 0.20
CA SER A 276 -16.35 27.38 1.41
C SER A 276 -17.80 26.96 1.16
N LYS A 277 -18.28 27.08 -0.09
CA LYS A 277 -19.65 26.77 -0.50
C LYS A 277 -19.75 25.35 -1.04
N PHE A 278 -18.86 24.96 -1.94
CA PHE A 278 -18.83 23.63 -2.56
C PHE A 278 -17.57 22.87 -2.15
N SER A 279 -17.41 22.70 -0.84
CA SER A 279 -16.20 22.12 -0.28
C SER A 279 -16.09 20.63 -0.56
N SER A 280 -14.98 20.20 -1.17
CA SER A 280 -14.62 18.78 -1.26
C SER A 280 -13.87 18.26 -0.02
N LEU A 281 -13.80 19.08 1.05
CA LEU A 281 -13.38 18.64 2.37
C LEU A 281 -14.58 18.00 3.10
N ILE A 282 -14.66 16.68 2.99
CA ILE A 282 -15.70 15.84 3.58
C ILE A 282 -15.63 15.90 5.10
N LYS A 283 -16.74 16.24 5.73
CA LYS A 283 -16.88 16.33 7.19
C LYS A 283 -17.50 15.06 7.76
N PRO A 284 -17.36 14.79 9.08
CA PRO A 284 -18.04 13.68 9.71
C PRO A 284 -19.55 13.85 9.60
N ASP A 285 -20.25 12.76 9.33
CA ASP A 285 -21.72 12.76 9.42
C ASP A 285 -22.15 13.11 10.85
N SER A 286 -23.17 13.96 10.97
CA SER A 286 -23.77 14.33 12.25
C SER A 286 -24.35 13.13 13.00
N SER A 287 -24.62 12.02 12.29
CA SER A 287 -25.07 10.76 12.89
C SER A 287 -23.98 9.99 13.66
N ILE A 288 -22.69 10.31 13.46
CA ILE A 288 -21.59 9.66 14.19
C ILE A 288 -21.57 10.16 15.63
N ASN A 289 -22.10 9.34 16.54
CA ASN A 289 -22.13 9.61 17.97
C ASN A 289 -20.80 9.20 18.63
N GLY A 290 -20.26 10.05 19.52
CA GLY A 290 -19.01 9.79 20.26
C GLY A 290 -17.78 10.50 19.73
N ASP A 291 -16.63 10.29 20.38
CA ASP A 291 -15.38 10.98 20.07
C ASP A 291 -14.62 10.40 18.87
N ASP A 292 -14.77 9.10 18.58
CA ASP A 292 -14.18 8.50 17.37
C ASP A 292 -14.96 8.95 16.13
N LYS A 293 -14.35 9.84 15.35
CA LYS A 293 -14.91 10.37 14.11
C LYS A 293 -14.29 9.72 12.86
N PHE A 294 -13.36 8.77 12.98
CA PHE A 294 -12.80 8.12 11.79
C PHE A 294 -13.83 7.18 11.16
N ILE A 295 -13.82 7.09 9.83
CA ILE A 295 -14.69 6.17 9.07
C ILE A 295 -13.80 5.14 8.38
N ASN A 296 -13.77 3.91 8.91
CA ASN A 296 -13.04 2.78 8.32
C ASN A 296 -13.99 1.72 7.73
N ASP A 297 -15.04 2.19 7.05
CA ASP A 297 -16.02 1.38 6.33
C ASP A 297 -16.17 1.92 4.90
N SER A 298 -15.87 1.11 3.90
CA SER A 298 -15.80 1.53 2.50
C SER A 298 -17.15 2.01 1.97
N THR A 299 -18.26 1.42 2.42
CA THR A 299 -19.61 1.80 2.02
C THR A 299 -19.97 3.18 2.57
N LYS A 300 -19.62 3.45 3.83
CA LYS A 300 -19.80 4.77 4.46
C LYS A 300 -18.89 5.82 3.83
N ILE A 301 -17.63 5.49 3.55
CA ILE A 301 -16.69 6.39 2.86
C ILE A 301 -17.25 6.74 1.49
N ASN A 302 -17.66 5.74 0.70
CA ASN A 302 -18.26 5.96 -0.62
C ASN A 302 -19.49 6.86 -0.50
N SER A 303 -20.42 6.56 0.41
CA SER A 303 -21.62 7.38 0.62
C SER A 303 -21.29 8.84 0.92
N ALA A 304 -20.25 9.11 1.71
CA ALA A 304 -19.81 10.46 2.03
C ALA A 304 -19.18 11.18 0.82
N ILE A 305 -18.38 10.48 0.01
CA ILE A 305 -17.82 10.98 -1.25
C ILE A 305 -18.94 11.32 -2.23
N GLN A 306 -19.87 10.37 -2.43
CA GLN A 306 -20.97 10.50 -3.37
C GLN A 306 -21.90 11.68 -3.05
N LYS A 307 -22.12 11.95 -1.77
CA LYS A 307 -22.90 13.11 -1.32
C LYS A 307 -22.22 14.44 -1.65
N VAL A 308 -20.90 14.52 -1.64
CA VAL A 308 -20.16 15.75 -1.97
C VAL A 308 -20.09 15.97 -3.47
N PHE A 309 -19.96 14.90 -4.25
CA PHE A 309 -19.93 14.94 -5.72
C PHE A 309 -21.29 14.62 -6.33
N ASP A 310 -22.36 15.11 -5.69
CA ASP A 310 -23.71 14.86 -6.14
C ASP A 310 -24.01 15.51 -7.51
N LYS A 311 -24.99 14.94 -8.21
CA LYS A 311 -25.36 15.46 -9.53
C LYS A 311 -26.20 16.73 -9.45
N ASP A 312 -26.92 16.95 -8.37
CA ASP A 312 -27.94 18.01 -8.31
C ASP A 312 -27.33 19.38 -7.97
N GLU A 313 -26.29 19.43 -7.14
CA GLU A 313 -25.64 20.68 -6.75
C GLU A 313 -24.24 20.82 -7.34
N PHE A 314 -23.43 19.76 -7.30
CA PHE A 314 -22.03 19.85 -7.70
C PHE A 314 -21.86 19.96 -9.23
N LEU A 315 -22.61 19.16 -10.01
CA LEU A 315 -22.48 19.16 -11.47
C LEU A 315 -22.85 20.52 -12.12
N PRO A 316 -23.94 21.22 -11.74
CA PRO A 316 -24.23 22.54 -12.27
C PRO A 316 -23.12 23.57 -11.97
N GLU A 317 -22.54 23.56 -10.77
CA GLU A 317 -21.45 24.46 -10.40
C GLU A 317 -20.16 24.13 -11.17
N LEU A 318 -19.84 22.85 -11.32
CA LEU A 318 -18.70 22.38 -12.11
C LEU A 318 -18.84 22.80 -13.58
N THR A 319 -20.01 22.57 -14.16
CA THR A 319 -20.36 22.95 -15.53
C THR A 319 -20.24 24.46 -15.73
N LYS A 320 -20.76 25.26 -14.78
CA LYS A 320 -20.65 26.72 -14.80
C LYS A 320 -19.18 27.15 -14.74
N THR A 321 -18.40 26.63 -13.80
CA THR A 321 -16.97 26.95 -13.66
C THR A 321 -16.21 26.67 -14.94
N LEU A 322 -16.44 25.51 -15.56
CA LEU A 322 -15.83 25.14 -16.84
C LEU A 322 -16.23 26.09 -17.97
N ASN A 323 -17.52 26.39 -18.11
CA ASN A 323 -18.01 27.30 -19.14
C ASN A 323 -17.44 28.72 -18.97
N ASP A 324 -17.31 29.21 -17.73
CA ASP A 324 -16.72 30.52 -17.43
C ASP A 324 -15.23 30.54 -17.83
N LEU A 325 -14.48 29.48 -17.49
CA LEU A 325 -13.07 29.32 -17.87
C LEU A 325 -12.91 29.27 -19.39
N PHE A 326 -13.74 28.49 -20.09
CA PHE A 326 -13.71 28.38 -21.54
C PHE A 326 -14.08 29.70 -22.23
N SER A 327 -15.12 30.39 -21.75
CA SER A 327 -15.54 31.69 -22.27
C SER A 327 -14.45 32.76 -22.09
N SER A 328 -13.73 32.75 -20.98
CA SER A 328 -12.61 33.68 -20.72
C SER A 328 -11.47 33.57 -21.73
N GLN A 329 -11.31 32.39 -22.35
CA GLN A 329 -10.32 32.15 -23.41
C GLN A 329 -10.87 32.44 -24.82
N GLY A 330 -12.04 33.08 -24.93
CA GLY A 330 -12.68 33.43 -26.20
C GLY A 330 -13.21 32.21 -26.95
N THR A 331 -13.56 31.14 -26.25
CA THR A 331 -14.09 29.92 -26.86
C THR A 331 -15.60 29.83 -26.72
N THR A 332 -16.28 29.30 -27.74
CA THR A 332 -17.76 29.15 -27.79
C THR A 332 -18.25 27.80 -27.29
N PHE A 333 -17.41 27.08 -26.56
CA PHE A 333 -17.68 25.71 -26.13
C PHE A 333 -18.67 25.64 -24.98
N LYS A 334 -19.40 24.53 -24.92
CA LYS A 334 -20.29 24.21 -23.82
C LYS A 334 -19.90 22.86 -23.26
N VAL A 335 -19.86 22.76 -21.94
CA VAL A 335 -19.77 21.45 -21.30
C VAL A 335 -21.10 20.74 -21.47
N ASP A 336 -21.05 19.57 -22.09
CA ASP A 336 -22.14 18.63 -22.17
C ASP A 336 -22.04 17.63 -21.01
N ALA A 337 -22.96 17.78 -20.06
CA ALA A 337 -23.10 16.90 -18.92
C ALA A 337 -24.28 15.91 -19.07
N SER A 338 -24.95 15.88 -20.22
CA SER A 338 -26.10 14.98 -20.46
C SER A 338 -25.70 13.51 -20.47
N ALA A 339 -24.42 13.20 -20.73
CA ALA A 339 -23.86 11.85 -20.69
C ALA A 339 -23.48 11.35 -19.28
N VAL A 340 -23.59 12.19 -18.24
CA VAL A 340 -23.44 11.77 -16.84
C VAL A 340 -24.71 11.03 -16.43
N ASP A 341 -24.86 9.78 -16.89
CA ASP A 341 -26.04 8.94 -16.60
C ASP A 341 -25.91 8.21 -15.25
N SER A 342 -24.70 8.17 -14.68
CA SER A 342 -24.43 7.66 -13.34
C SER A 342 -24.91 8.64 -12.26
N ALA A 343 -25.31 8.12 -11.10
CA ALA A 343 -25.58 8.92 -9.90
C ALA A 343 -24.32 9.65 -9.37
N SER A 344 -23.13 9.36 -9.92
CA SER A 344 -21.84 9.87 -9.47
C SER A 344 -20.99 10.48 -10.58
N LEU A 345 -20.21 11.51 -10.23
CA LEU A 345 -19.16 12.11 -11.05
C LEU A 345 -17.77 11.48 -10.82
N VAL A 346 -17.61 10.62 -9.82
CA VAL A 346 -16.35 10.00 -9.40
C VAL A 346 -16.51 8.50 -9.20
N ASP A 347 -15.41 7.74 -9.19
CA ASP A 347 -15.44 6.28 -9.03
C ASP A 347 -16.24 5.81 -7.79
N ASP A 348 -16.98 4.72 -7.95
CA ASP A 348 -17.52 3.95 -6.82
C ASP A 348 -16.37 3.22 -6.10
N VAL A 349 -16.25 3.45 -4.79
CA VAL A 349 -15.21 2.86 -3.94
C VAL A 349 -15.74 1.91 -2.88
N SER A 350 -17.04 1.54 -2.96
CA SER A 350 -17.70 0.68 -1.97
C SER A 350 -17.06 -0.71 -1.84
N ASP A 351 -16.58 -1.29 -2.93
CA ASP A 351 -15.95 -2.62 -2.96
C ASP A 351 -14.46 -2.61 -2.57
N LYS A 352 -13.85 -1.44 -2.35
CA LYS A 352 -12.42 -1.33 -2.01
C LYS A 352 -12.19 -1.56 -0.53
N ASN A 353 -11.00 -2.03 -0.16
CA ASN A 353 -10.56 -1.97 1.24
C ASN A 353 -10.53 -0.48 1.67
N PRO A 354 -11.05 -0.12 2.87
CA PRO A 354 -11.02 1.27 3.35
C PRO A 354 -9.63 1.95 3.23
N ASN A 355 -8.54 1.18 3.41
CA ASN A 355 -7.16 1.68 3.27
C ASN A 355 -6.75 2.01 1.83
N GLU A 356 -7.42 1.43 0.84
CA GLU A 356 -7.15 1.61 -0.60
C GLU A 356 -8.05 2.68 -1.21
N VAL A 357 -9.04 3.17 -0.45
CA VAL A 357 -9.93 4.23 -0.92
C VAL A 357 -9.16 5.54 -1.09
N TRP A 358 -8.38 5.92 -0.07
CA TRP A 358 -7.62 7.18 -0.03
C TRP A 358 -6.19 6.98 -0.53
N ASP A 359 -5.65 8.00 -1.22
CA ASP A 359 -4.25 7.99 -1.66
C ASP A 359 -3.30 8.21 -0.46
N TYR A 360 -3.74 9.01 0.52
CA TYR A 360 -2.99 9.33 1.73
C TYR A 360 -3.91 9.25 2.94
N ASN A 361 -3.43 8.68 4.03
CA ASN A 361 -4.12 8.62 5.32
C ASN A 361 -3.17 9.04 6.44
N LEU A 362 -3.71 9.64 7.48
CA LEU A 362 -3.02 9.82 8.75
C LEU A 362 -3.02 8.47 9.49
N TYR A 363 -1.83 7.99 9.86
CA TYR A 363 -1.65 6.75 10.64
C TYR A 363 -0.33 6.81 11.42
N ALA A 364 -0.11 5.84 12.30
CA ALA A 364 1.16 5.68 13.02
C ALA A 364 2.28 5.17 12.10
N ASN A 365 2.88 6.08 11.34
CA ASN A 365 3.92 5.79 10.34
C ASN A 365 5.32 5.52 10.92
N SER A 366 5.53 5.80 12.20
CA SER A 366 6.78 5.54 12.91
C SER A 366 6.55 4.51 14.01
N GLN A 367 7.46 3.54 14.13
CA GLN A 367 7.41 2.56 15.20
C GLN A 367 8.08 3.12 16.47
N SER A 368 7.30 3.30 17.53
CA SER A 368 7.85 3.61 18.85
C SER A 368 8.39 2.32 19.49
N ARG A 369 9.54 2.40 20.15
CA ARG A 369 10.19 1.24 20.78
C ARG A 369 10.26 1.48 22.29
N TYR A 370 9.71 0.56 23.09
CA TYR A 370 9.63 0.69 24.55
C TYR A 370 10.11 -0.57 25.26
N LYS A 371 10.63 -0.42 26.48
CA LYS A 371 10.73 -1.54 27.42
C LYS A 371 9.33 -1.94 27.87
N TRP A 372 9.07 -3.26 27.92
CA TRP A 372 7.78 -3.80 28.39
C TRP A 372 7.55 -3.67 29.91
N LYS A 373 8.61 -3.43 30.69
CA LYS A 373 8.61 -3.29 32.15
C LYS A 373 9.52 -2.15 32.58
N ASP A 374 9.15 -1.49 33.68
CA ASP A 374 9.90 -0.32 34.17
C ASP A 374 11.15 -0.71 34.98
N LYS A 375 11.12 -1.88 35.62
CA LYS A 375 12.24 -2.46 36.37
C LYS A 375 12.77 -3.69 35.63
N ASP A 376 14.04 -3.65 35.24
CA ASP A 376 14.73 -4.80 34.67
C ASP A 376 14.99 -5.83 35.80
N LYS A 377 14.58 -7.09 35.61
CA LYS A 377 15.03 -8.18 36.49
C LYS A 377 16.27 -8.84 35.91
N GLY A 378 17.42 -8.56 36.52
CA GLY A 378 18.71 -9.19 36.26
C GLY A 378 19.78 -8.58 37.18
N THR A 379 20.55 -9.40 37.88
CA THR A 379 21.57 -8.97 38.87
C THR A 379 22.84 -8.37 38.25
N THR A 380 22.86 -8.10 36.94
CA THR A 380 24.03 -7.57 36.24
C THR A 380 23.67 -6.28 35.50
N PRO A 381 24.08 -5.10 36.01
CA PRO A 381 23.70 -3.79 35.45
C PRO A 381 24.14 -3.50 34.01
N ASN A 382 25.07 -4.27 33.43
CA ASN A 382 25.92 -3.77 32.32
C ASN A 382 25.86 -4.55 31.00
N TYR A 383 24.91 -5.46 30.76
CA TYR A 383 24.96 -6.26 29.51
C TYR A 383 23.68 -6.32 28.66
N TYR A 384 22.50 -6.02 29.19
CA TYR A 384 21.21 -6.31 28.50
C TYR A 384 20.22 -5.15 28.48
N ASN A 385 20.69 -3.96 28.79
CA ASN A 385 19.94 -2.74 28.56
C ASN A 385 20.39 -2.18 27.21
N GLU A 386 19.48 -2.05 26.25
CA GLU A 386 19.62 -0.97 25.28
C GLU A 386 19.57 0.32 26.11
N GLU A 387 20.73 0.83 26.50
CA GLU A 387 20.83 2.10 27.22
C GLU A 387 20.07 3.16 26.43
N GLY A 388 19.16 3.87 27.10
CA GLY A 388 18.35 4.92 26.46
C GLY A 388 16.99 4.48 25.89
N LEU A 389 16.60 3.19 25.97
CA LEU A 389 15.24 2.81 25.56
C LEU A 389 14.18 3.34 26.53
N ALA A 390 13.15 4.01 26.00
CA ALA A 390 12.06 4.57 26.79
C ALA A 390 11.27 3.47 27.52
N LYS A 391 10.81 3.78 28.74
CA LYS A 391 10.00 2.87 29.57
C LYS A 391 8.53 3.25 29.46
N ASN A 392 7.66 2.26 29.22
CA ASN A 392 6.22 2.49 29.20
C ASN A 392 5.43 1.23 29.59
N GLN A 393 5.69 0.72 30.79
CA GLN A 393 4.98 -0.47 31.28
C GLN A 393 3.47 -0.26 31.34
N SER A 394 2.99 0.93 31.71
CA SER A 394 1.56 1.23 31.76
C SER A 394 0.84 1.04 30.41
N LEU A 395 1.49 1.41 29.30
CA LEU A 395 0.95 1.20 27.96
C LEU A 395 0.97 -0.27 27.56
N TYR A 396 2.06 -0.97 27.87
CA TYR A 396 2.14 -2.42 27.68
C TYR A 396 1.03 -3.15 28.44
N ASP A 397 0.88 -2.83 29.72
CA ASP A 397 -0.11 -3.42 30.62
C ASP A 397 -1.53 -3.14 30.12
N TYR A 398 -1.81 -1.93 29.62
CA TYR A 398 -3.10 -1.61 29.00
C TYR A 398 -3.38 -2.44 27.75
N ILE A 399 -2.38 -2.66 26.89
CA ILE A 399 -2.57 -3.44 25.65
C ILE A 399 -2.71 -4.93 25.96
N PHE A 400 -1.84 -5.50 26.80
CA PHE A 400 -1.70 -6.97 26.91
C PHE A 400 -2.27 -7.58 28.19
N LYS A 401 -2.84 -6.79 29.09
CA LYS A 401 -3.48 -7.27 30.33
C LYS A 401 -4.87 -6.64 30.51
N ASN A 402 -5.77 -7.39 31.14
CA ASN A 402 -7.10 -6.87 31.51
C ASN A 402 -7.08 -6.37 32.96
N ILE A 403 -6.38 -5.26 33.19
CA ILE A 403 -6.35 -4.65 34.51
C ILE A 403 -7.59 -3.74 34.61
N GLU A 404 -8.70 -4.32 35.05
CA GLU A 404 -9.89 -3.52 35.38
C GLU A 404 -9.48 -2.40 36.36
N LYS A 405 -9.87 -1.16 36.06
CA LYS A 405 -9.69 -0.02 36.97
C LYS A 405 -10.38 -0.36 38.30
N GLY A 406 -9.62 -0.74 39.33
CA GLY A 406 -10.20 -1.01 40.65
C GLY A 406 -9.19 -1.29 41.76
N GLU A 407 -9.16 -0.37 42.74
CA GLU A 407 -8.88 -0.63 44.17
C GLU A 407 -7.45 -0.96 44.65
N GLN A 408 -6.40 -0.53 43.95
CA GLN A 408 -5.11 -0.33 44.60
C GLN A 408 -4.78 1.16 44.67
N GLU A 409 -4.41 1.66 45.86
CA GLU A 409 -3.76 2.97 46.02
C GLU A 409 -2.61 3.06 45.01
N GLY A 410 -2.73 3.96 44.02
CA GLY A 410 -1.81 4.05 42.87
C GLY A 410 -2.38 3.59 41.53
N ALA A 411 -3.71 3.56 41.36
CA ALA A 411 -4.40 3.23 40.11
C ALA A 411 -3.70 3.81 38.87
N VAL A 412 -3.14 2.93 38.03
CA VAL A 412 -2.49 3.30 36.78
C VAL A 412 -3.54 3.97 35.88
N ASN A 413 -3.33 5.25 35.57
CA ASN A 413 -4.23 5.97 34.68
C ASN A 413 -3.94 5.57 33.22
N TYR A 414 -4.55 4.48 32.76
CA TYR A 414 -4.38 3.99 31.38
C TYR A 414 -4.75 5.03 30.31
N ASP A 415 -5.69 5.95 30.63
CA ASP A 415 -6.03 7.07 29.76
C ASP A 415 -4.85 8.04 29.56
N GLU A 416 -3.97 8.15 30.56
CA GLU A 416 -2.76 8.98 30.52
C GLU A 416 -1.64 8.29 29.72
N ALA A 417 -1.50 6.96 29.83
CA ALA A 417 -0.50 6.20 29.06
C ALA A 417 -0.74 6.33 27.55
N ILE A 418 -2.00 6.16 27.11
CA ILE A 418 -2.40 6.36 25.71
C ILE A 418 -2.24 7.82 25.29
N LYS A 419 -2.67 8.77 26.14
CA LYS A 419 -2.52 10.21 25.87
C LYS A 419 -1.05 10.58 25.64
N ASN A 420 -0.15 10.13 26.50
CA ASN A 420 1.28 10.44 26.40
C ASN A 420 1.88 9.85 25.13
N TYR A 421 1.55 8.59 24.82
CA TYR A 421 1.96 7.98 23.56
C TYR A 421 1.49 8.77 22.32
N ILE A 422 0.24 9.24 22.30
CA ILE A 422 -0.24 10.08 21.18
C ILE A 422 0.53 11.40 21.14
N LEU A 423 0.69 12.10 22.27
CA LEU A 423 1.37 13.40 22.32
C LEU A 423 2.86 13.32 21.93
N GLU A 424 3.52 12.20 22.19
CA GLU A 424 4.89 11.93 21.78
C GLU A 424 5.03 11.79 20.25
N ASN A 425 3.98 11.30 19.57
CA ASN A 425 4.09 10.86 18.18
C ASN A 425 3.25 11.67 17.18
N ILE A 426 2.15 12.29 17.60
CA ILE A 426 1.16 12.93 16.71
C ILE A 426 1.78 14.01 15.82
N GLY A 427 2.71 14.81 16.34
CA GLY A 427 3.41 15.83 15.55
C GLY A 427 4.20 15.23 14.38
N ASN A 428 4.81 14.05 14.56
CA ASN A 428 5.51 13.35 13.48
C ASN A 428 4.52 12.74 12.48
N TRP A 429 3.42 12.15 12.96
CA TRP A 429 2.40 11.55 12.10
C TRP A 429 1.76 12.58 11.18
N THR A 430 1.32 13.71 11.73
CA THR A 430 0.62 14.76 10.97
C THR A 430 1.55 15.51 10.03
N LYS A 431 2.81 15.75 10.44
CA LYS A 431 3.85 16.29 9.58
C LYS A 431 4.13 15.37 8.39
N THR A 432 4.45 14.11 8.63
CA THR A 432 4.75 13.14 7.56
C THR A 432 3.56 12.96 6.61
N TYR A 433 2.33 12.92 7.13
CA TYR A 433 1.11 12.88 6.32
C TYR A 433 1.02 14.08 5.37
N SER A 434 1.10 15.30 5.91
CA SER A 434 0.99 16.52 5.11
C SER A 434 2.14 16.68 4.11
N GLU A 435 3.38 16.37 4.51
CA GLU A 435 4.55 16.41 3.64
C GLU A 435 4.47 15.38 2.51
N SER A 436 3.91 14.19 2.75
CA SER A 436 3.74 13.18 1.71
C SER A 436 2.81 13.67 0.58
N ILE A 437 1.75 14.40 0.93
CA ILE A 437 0.84 15.01 -0.04
C ILE A 437 1.54 16.16 -0.79
N ILE A 438 2.20 17.05 -0.05
CA ILE A 438 2.87 18.24 -0.61
C ILE A 438 4.00 17.83 -1.57
N ASN A 439 4.82 16.86 -1.18
CA ASN A 439 5.95 16.40 -1.97
C ASN A 439 5.51 15.65 -3.24
N ALA A 440 4.38 14.93 -3.18
CA ALA A 440 3.85 14.21 -4.33
C ALA A 440 3.12 15.13 -5.33
N ALA A 441 2.66 16.29 -4.90
CA ALA A 441 2.01 17.26 -5.77
C ALA A 441 3.06 18.21 -6.38
N GLU A 442 3.70 17.77 -7.46
CA GLU A 442 4.73 18.54 -8.19
C GLU A 442 4.28 19.98 -8.53
N ASP A 443 2.99 20.13 -8.89
CA ASP A 443 2.37 21.43 -9.19
C ASP A 443 2.35 22.41 -8.00
N LEU A 444 2.44 21.93 -6.75
CA LEU A 444 2.50 22.80 -5.57
C LEU A 444 3.87 23.43 -5.35
N ASN A 445 4.91 22.85 -5.91
CA ASN A 445 6.27 23.38 -5.82
C ASN A 445 6.50 24.51 -6.81
N ASP A 446 5.64 24.63 -7.83
CA ASP A 446 5.65 25.72 -8.79
C ASP A 446 4.75 26.89 -8.31
N GLN A 447 5.38 27.98 -7.85
CA GLN A 447 4.69 29.18 -7.36
C GLN A 447 3.82 29.88 -8.42
N THR A 448 4.00 29.59 -9.70
CA THR A 448 3.19 30.16 -10.79
C THR A 448 1.90 29.37 -11.05
N THR A 449 1.70 28.25 -10.35
CA THR A 449 0.69 27.26 -10.71
C THR A 449 -0.50 27.15 -9.76
N VAL A 450 -0.38 27.57 -8.51
CA VAL A 450 -1.52 27.53 -7.56
C VAL A 450 -1.77 28.92 -6.98
N SER A 451 -2.84 29.57 -7.45
CA SER A 451 -3.22 30.93 -7.04
C SER A 451 -3.53 31.06 -5.55
N ASN A 452 -3.95 29.98 -4.88
CA ASN A 452 -4.33 29.94 -3.46
C ASN A 452 -3.54 28.88 -2.67
N LYS A 453 -2.21 28.84 -2.83
CA LYS A 453 -1.35 27.83 -2.20
C LYS A 453 -1.55 27.74 -0.67
N ASP A 454 -1.67 28.87 0.02
CA ASP A 454 -1.84 28.90 1.47
C ASP A 454 -3.15 28.25 1.93
N ASP A 455 -4.25 28.51 1.23
CA ASP A 455 -5.55 27.93 1.59
C ASP A 455 -5.61 26.43 1.29
N LEU A 456 -4.93 26.00 0.23
CA LEU A 456 -4.74 24.57 -0.04
C LEU A 456 -3.90 23.88 1.04
N LEU A 457 -2.80 24.50 1.47
CA LEU A 457 -1.99 23.97 2.57
C LEU A 457 -2.80 23.90 3.86
N LYS A 458 -3.64 24.90 4.16
CA LYS A 458 -4.58 24.85 5.29
C LYS A 458 -5.58 23.71 5.12
N ALA A 459 -6.15 23.50 3.94
CA ALA A 459 -7.09 22.41 3.69
C ALA A 459 -6.45 21.03 3.89
N ILE A 460 -5.22 20.83 3.39
CA ILE A 460 -4.43 19.61 3.62
C ILE A 460 -4.20 19.41 5.11
N LYS A 461 -3.77 20.46 5.83
CA LYS A 461 -3.55 20.45 7.28
C LYS A 461 -4.83 20.36 8.12
N ARG A 462 -6.02 20.41 7.51
CA ARG A 462 -7.29 20.12 8.18
C ARG A 462 -7.77 18.69 7.94
N SER A 463 -7.23 18.04 6.91
CA SER A 463 -7.63 16.69 6.50
C SER A 463 -6.81 15.63 7.25
N VAL A 464 -7.42 14.46 7.45
CA VAL A 464 -6.75 13.25 7.95
C VAL A 464 -6.70 12.14 6.89
N SER A 465 -7.41 12.32 5.77
CA SER A 465 -7.27 11.51 4.56
C SER A 465 -7.38 12.41 3.33
N TYR A 466 -6.70 12.05 2.24
CA TYR A 466 -6.64 12.85 1.03
C TYR A 466 -6.60 11.98 -0.22
N LYS A 467 -7.28 12.42 -1.29
CA LYS A 467 -7.27 11.77 -2.60
C LYS A 467 -7.52 12.76 -3.73
N ILE A 468 -6.96 12.46 -4.89
CA ILE A 468 -7.28 13.13 -6.14
C ILE A 468 -8.22 12.22 -6.95
N PHE A 469 -9.49 12.62 -7.07
CA PHE A 469 -10.49 11.89 -7.85
C PHE A 469 -10.48 12.33 -9.30
N LYS A 470 -10.60 11.38 -10.22
CA LYS A 470 -10.89 11.65 -11.63
C LYS A 470 -12.37 12.01 -11.77
N ILE A 471 -12.67 13.00 -12.60
CA ILE A 471 -14.04 13.29 -12.99
C ILE A 471 -14.38 12.49 -14.25
N GLU A 472 -15.45 11.71 -14.18
CA GLU A 472 -15.88 10.86 -15.28
C GLU A 472 -17.00 11.51 -16.12
N ASN A 473 -17.11 11.08 -17.38
CA ASN A 473 -18.26 11.32 -18.25
C ASN A 473 -18.58 12.79 -18.59
N LEU A 474 -17.62 13.71 -18.40
CA LEU A 474 -17.74 15.09 -18.90
C LEU A 474 -17.25 15.20 -20.33
N LYS A 475 -18.02 15.90 -21.16
CA LYS A 475 -17.65 16.18 -22.55
C LYS A 475 -17.68 17.67 -22.85
N LEU A 476 -16.75 18.13 -23.68
CA LEU A 476 -16.75 19.46 -24.27
C LEU A 476 -17.45 19.41 -25.62
N GLU A 477 -18.57 20.11 -25.76
CA GLU A 477 -19.22 20.33 -27.04
C GLU A 477 -18.52 21.47 -27.80
N VAL A 478 -18.04 21.14 -28.99
CA VAL A 478 -17.40 22.02 -29.98
C VAL A 478 -18.44 22.39 -31.03
N SER A 479 -18.39 23.64 -31.52
CA SER A 479 -19.26 24.12 -32.61
C SER A 479 -19.30 23.10 -33.77
N GLY A 480 -20.50 22.72 -34.22
CA GLY A 480 -20.73 21.59 -35.14
C GLY A 480 -21.31 20.34 -34.47
N GLY A 481 -21.51 20.35 -33.14
CA GLY A 481 -22.10 19.24 -32.37
C GLY A 481 -21.10 18.12 -32.04
N PHE A 482 -19.80 18.40 -32.18
CA PHE A 482 -18.74 17.45 -31.87
C PHE A 482 -18.45 17.45 -30.36
N LYS A 483 -18.13 16.29 -29.78
CA LYS A 483 -17.92 16.12 -28.33
C LYS A 483 -16.54 15.54 -28.04
N ILE A 484 -15.81 16.18 -27.13
CA ILE A 484 -14.47 15.77 -26.66
C ILE A 484 -14.58 15.29 -25.22
N ASP A 485 -14.09 14.10 -24.90
CA ASP A 485 -14.03 13.63 -23.52
C ASP A 485 -13.01 14.44 -22.70
N LEU A 486 -13.41 14.93 -21.53
CA LEU A 486 -12.56 15.71 -20.62
C LEU A 486 -11.89 14.82 -19.56
N ASN A 487 -11.16 13.80 -20.02
CA ASN A 487 -10.56 12.76 -19.17
C ASN A 487 -9.42 13.25 -18.25
N GLN A 488 -8.89 14.44 -18.51
CA GLN A 488 -7.80 15.08 -17.77
C GLN A 488 -8.26 15.87 -16.55
N LEU A 489 -9.56 15.91 -16.25
CA LEU A 489 -10.09 16.67 -15.12
C LEU A 489 -10.05 15.85 -13.84
N PHE A 490 -9.42 16.42 -12.82
CA PHE A 490 -9.30 15.85 -11.49
C PHE A 490 -9.79 16.85 -10.45
N ILE A 491 -10.24 16.34 -9.30
CA ILE A 491 -10.61 17.15 -8.14
C ILE A 491 -10.01 16.51 -6.88
N ALA A 492 -9.25 17.29 -6.13
CA ALA A 492 -8.78 16.92 -4.80
C ALA A 492 -9.95 16.90 -3.82
N ALA A 493 -9.97 15.90 -2.96
CA ALA A 493 -10.87 15.81 -1.82
C ALA A 493 -10.10 15.35 -0.60
N GLY A 494 -10.59 15.74 0.57
CA GLY A 494 -10.04 15.28 1.84
C GLY A 494 -11.14 14.93 2.80
N TYR A 495 -10.85 14.09 3.78
CA TYR A 495 -11.72 13.83 4.91
C TYR A 495 -11.18 14.56 6.14
N THR A 496 -12.04 15.22 6.91
CA THR A 496 -11.69 15.80 8.21
C THR A 496 -12.55 15.20 9.31
N VAL A 497 -11.93 15.03 10.49
CA VAL A 497 -12.61 14.60 11.72
C VAL A 497 -13.16 15.78 12.52
N SER A 498 -12.77 17.00 12.15
CA SER A 498 -13.14 18.23 12.85
C SER A 498 -14.15 19.04 12.04
N ASN A 499 -15.24 19.45 12.69
CA ASN A 499 -16.19 20.40 12.09
C ASN A 499 -15.71 21.85 12.19
N LYS A 500 -14.64 22.10 12.95
CA LYS A 500 -13.99 23.40 13.12
C LYS A 500 -12.78 23.53 12.20
N GLU A 501 -12.25 24.73 12.08
CA GLU A 501 -10.98 24.97 11.40
C GLU A 501 -9.83 24.57 12.33
N GLU A 502 -9.46 23.29 12.31
CA GLU A 502 -8.40 22.72 13.12
C GLU A 502 -7.19 22.37 12.24
N ASP A 503 -6.02 22.94 12.55
CA ASP A 503 -4.74 22.53 11.94
C ASP A 503 -4.17 21.32 12.71
N ILE A 504 -4.18 20.15 12.08
CA ILE A 504 -3.71 18.90 12.70
C ILE A 504 -2.20 18.92 12.99
N THR A 505 -1.43 19.75 12.30
CA THR A 505 0.02 19.89 12.51
C THR A 505 0.37 20.76 13.71
N ALA A 506 -0.61 21.51 14.23
CA ALA A 506 -0.45 22.36 15.40
C ALA A 506 -0.78 21.64 16.73
N ILE A 507 -1.23 20.38 16.70
CA ILE A 507 -1.62 19.63 17.90
C ILE A 507 -0.40 19.31 18.76
N ASN A 508 -0.41 19.76 20.01
CA ASN A 508 0.69 19.60 20.95
C ASN A 508 0.21 19.55 22.41
N LYS A 509 1.14 19.44 23.36
CA LYS A 509 0.85 19.32 24.79
C LYS A 509 0.04 20.49 25.39
N GLU A 510 0.07 21.66 24.78
CA GLU A 510 -0.58 22.88 25.29
C GLU A 510 -2.02 23.03 24.79
N ASN A 511 -2.37 22.43 23.65
CA ASN A 511 -3.67 22.65 23.00
C ASN A 511 -4.50 21.38 22.70
N TYR A 512 -3.96 20.18 22.96
CA TYR A 512 -4.59 18.90 22.59
C TYR A 512 -6.01 18.71 23.13
N GLU A 513 -6.36 19.27 24.29
CA GLU A 513 -7.69 19.09 24.90
C GLU A 513 -8.82 19.73 24.08
N SER A 514 -8.49 20.73 23.27
CA SER A 514 -9.44 21.39 22.37
C SER A 514 -9.52 20.74 20.99
N SER A 515 -8.55 19.90 20.63
CA SER A 515 -8.44 19.22 19.34
C SER A 515 -9.46 18.09 19.22
N GLN A 516 -10.30 18.12 18.18
CA GLN A 516 -11.19 17.00 17.86
C GLN A 516 -10.38 15.85 17.28
N THR A 517 -9.35 16.14 16.49
CA THR A 517 -8.47 15.12 15.91
C THR A 517 -7.79 14.28 16.98
N PHE A 518 -7.22 14.91 18.01
CA PHE A 518 -6.59 14.21 19.13
C PHE A 518 -7.59 13.30 19.85
N LYS A 519 -8.79 13.80 20.14
CA LYS A 519 -9.85 13.02 20.80
C LYS A 519 -10.29 11.83 19.97
N SER A 520 -10.46 12.02 18.66
CA SER A 520 -10.80 10.93 17.74
C SER A 520 -9.70 9.88 17.66
N ILE A 521 -8.42 10.28 17.59
CA ILE A 521 -7.29 9.34 17.60
C ILE A 521 -7.30 8.52 18.89
N LYS A 522 -7.42 9.19 20.04
CA LYS A 522 -7.47 8.52 21.34
C LYS A 522 -8.64 7.54 21.43
N ALA A 523 -9.84 7.96 21.04
CA ALA A 523 -11.04 7.13 21.07
C ALA A 523 -10.91 5.91 20.14
N ASN A 524 -10.34 6.11 18.94
CA ASN A 524 -10.07 5.04 17.99
C ASN A 524 -9.09 4.00 18.56
N ILE A 525 -7.98 4.43 19.17
CA ILE A 525 -7.02 3.53 19.83
C ILE A 525 -7.67 2.73 20.96
N ILE A 526 -8.42 3.41 21.84
CA ILE A 526 -9.12 2.78 22.97
C ILE A 526 -10.11 1.72 22.46
N ASN A 527 -10.89 2.05 21.44
CA ASN A 527 -11.85 1.11 20.85
C ASN A 527 -11.14 -0.09 20.19
N GLY A 528 -10.06 0.15 19.46
CA GLY A 528 -9.25 -0.90 18.84
C GLY A 528 -8.64 -1.86 19.87
N ILE A 529 -8.04 -1.34 20.95
CA ILE A 529 -7.47 -2.17 22.04
C ILE A 529 -8.58 -2.92 22.78
N LYS A 530 -9.71 -2.28 23.08
CA LYS A 530 -10.87 -2.95 23.68
C LYS A 530 -11.35 -4.10 22.80
N LYS A 531 -11.45 -3.89 21.48
CA LYS A 531 -11.88 -4.95 20.57
C LYS A 531 -10.84 -6.07 20.46
N TYR A 532 -9.55 -5.75 20.50
CA TYR A 532 -8.48 -6.74 20.65
C TYR A 532 -8.66 -7.57 21.93
N HIS A 533 -8.93 -6.94 23.09
CA HIS A 533 -9.21 -7.62 24.35
C HIS A 533 -10.41 -8.57 24.25
N GLU A 534 -11.50 -8.13 23.63
CA GLU A 534 -12.71 -8.95 23.44
C GLU A 534 -12.44 -10.16 22.52
N VAL A 535 -11.81 -9.92 21.37
CA VAL A 535 -11.57 -10.93 20.33
C VAL A 535 -10.62 -12.03 20.82
N TYR A 536 -9.51 -11.66 21.43
CA TYR A 536 -8.55 -12.62 21.99
C TYR A 536 -8.97 -13.12 23.38
N GLY A 537 -9.89 -12.42 24.03
CA GLY A 537 -10.22 -12.65 25.43
C GLY A 537 -9.00 -12.42 26.33
N ILE A 538 -8.35 -11.27 26.16
CA ILE A 538 -7.18 -10.89 26.97
C ILE A 538 -7.57 -10.80 28.44
N GLY A 539 -6.69 -11.29 29.31
CA GLY A 539 -6.87 -11.22 30.75
C GLY A 539 -5.56 -11.16 31.51
N ASN A 540 -5.66 -11.06 32.84
CA ASN A 540 -4.50 -10.98 33.70
C ASN A 540 -3.79 -12.33 33.76
N THR A 541 -2.47 -12.28 33.60
CA THR A 541 -1.59 -13.42 33.77
C THR A 541 -1.35 -13.65 35.25
N THR A 542 -1.31 -14.90 35.68
CA THR A 542 -0.86 -15.23 37.05
C THR A 542 0.66 -15.24 37.16
N GLU A 543 1.35 -15.41 36.04
CA GLU A 543 2.80 -15.33 35.96
C GLU A 543 3.26 -13.94 35.54
N SER A 544 4.09 -13.30 36.36
CA SER A 544 4.63 -11.95 36.06
C SER A 544 5.50 -11.87 34.79
N TYR A 545 5.82 -13.01 34.17
CA TYR A 545 6.74 -13.16 33.04
C TYR A 545 6.06 -13.54 31.73
N SER A 546 4.75 -13.77 31.75
CA SER A 546 3.96 -13.96 30.54
C SER A 546 3.75 -12.62 29.84
N ILE A 547 3.85 -12.62 28.51
CA ILE A 547 3.61 -11.45 27.67
C ILE A 547 2.11 -11.13 27.65
N ALA A 548 1.26 -12.15 27.60
CA ALA A 548 -0.19 -11.98 27.63
C ALA A 548 -0.87 -13.20 28.25
N GLY A 549 -2.08 -13.01 28.76
CA GLY A 549 -3.02 -14.08 29.09
C GLY A 549 -4.21 -13.98 28.15
N MET A 550 -4.64 -15.09 27.55
CA MET A 550 -5.79 -15.08 26.64
C MET A 550 -6.64 -16.35 26.76
N LYS A 551 -7.97 -16.19 26.85
CA LYS A 551 -8.94 -17.31 26.87
C LYS A 551 -9.39 -17.74 25.47
N GLY A 552 -9.16 -16.90 24.45
CA GLY A 552 -9.61 -17.10 23.07
C GLY A 552 -10.89 -16.37 22.68
N GLY A 553 -11.49 -15.59 23.59
CA GLY A 553 -12.71 -14.80 23.30
C GLY A 553 -13.90 -15.65 22.84
N GLU A 554 -14.87 -15.02 22.17
CA GLU A 554 -16.06 -15.71 21.63
C GLU A 554 -15.74 -16.72 20.53
N ASN A 555 -14.62 -16.53 19.82
CA ASN A 555 -14.22 -17.37 18.69
C ASN A 555 -13.27 -18.51 19.09
N SER A 556 -13.04 -18.73 20.39
CA SER A 556 -12.11 -19.75 20.90
C SER A 556 -10.72 -19.72 20.25
N LEU A 557 -10.20 -18.51 19.98
CA LEU A 557 -8.97 -18.29 19.21
C LEU A 557 -7.76 -19.02 19.77
N PHE A 558 -7.62 -19.13 21.10
CA PHE A 558 -6.52 -19.88 21.71
C PHE A 558 -6.52 -21.34 21.23
N ASP A 559 -7.70 -21.97 21.15
CA ASP A 559 -7.86 -23.35 20.72
C ASP A 559 -7.74 -23.51 19.19
N SER A 560 -7.77 -22.41 18.44
CA SER A 560 -7.50 -22.40 16.99
C SER A 560 -6.00 -22.41 16.65
N ILE A 561 -5.11 -22.23 17.64
CA ILE A 561 -3.66 -22.21 17.42
C ILE A 561 -3.16 -23.64 17.18
N ASP A 562 -2.74 -23.92 15.95
CA ASP A 562 -2.13 -25.19 15.58
C ASP A 562 -0.61 -25.06 15.43
N ILE A 563 0.14 -25.62 16.38
CA ILE A 563 1.61 -25.64 16.31
C ILE A 563 2.11 -26.46 15.13
N LYS A 564 1.41 -27.50 14.69
CA LYS A 564 1.80 -28.30 13.54
C LYS A 564 1.73 -27.49 12.25
N PHE A 565 0.74 -26.60 12.13
CA PHE A 565 0.66 -25.62 11.05
C PHE A 565 1.84 -24.64 11.11
N ILE A 566 2.08 -24.04 12.29
CA ILE A 566 3.16 -23.07 12.51
C ILE A 566 4.53 -23.71 12.22
N SER A 567 4.72 -24.96 12.62
CA SER A 567 5.93 -25.74 12.45
C SER A 567 5.63 -27.24 12.47
N ASN A 568 5.89 -27.91 11.36
CA ASN A 568 5.77 -29.36 11.25
C ASN A 568 6.97 -30.11 11.88
N TYR A 569 7.78 -29.42 12.69
CA TYR A 569 8.92 -30.01 13.38
C TYR A 569 8.45 -30.73 14.66
N GLU A 570 8.63 -32.05 14.69
CA GLU A 570 8.31 -32.89 15.83
C GLU A 570 9.59 -33.34 16.54
N TYR A 571 9.65 -33.14 17.86
CA TYR A 571 10.75 -33.59 18.71
C TYR A 571 10.19 -34.28 19.95
N GLN A 572 10.66 -35.51 20.21
CA GLN A 572 10.21 -36.34 21.34
C GLN A 572 8.68 -36.47 21.44
N GLY A 573 8.01 -36.78 20.33
CA GLY A 573 6.56 -36.99 20.28
C GLY A 573 5.74 -35.71 20.39
N SER A 574 6.31 -34.56 20.00
CA SER A 574 5.64 -33.27 20.13
C SER A 574 6.09 -32.20 19.16
N TYR A 575 5.13 -31.47 18.59
CA TYR A 575 5.42 -30.36 17.69
C TYR A 575 5.99 -29.14 18.42
N GLN A 576 7.00 -28.51 17.83
CA GLN A 576 7.63 -27.29 18.33
C GLN A 576 7.81 -26.28 17.21
N ALA A 577 7.57 -25.01 17.50
CA ALA A 577 7.83 -23.88 16.63
C ALA A 577 9.19 -23.25 16.92
N ILE A 578 10.14 -23.38 16.00
CA ILE A 578 11.48 -22.81 16.12
C ILE A 578 11.47 -21.40 15.52
N MET A 579 11.46 -20.37 16.38
CA MET A 579 11.31 -18.97 15.97
C MET A 579 12.56 -18.34 15.33
N TYR A 580 13.64 -19.11 15.23
CA TYR A 580 14.79 -18.77 14.39
C TYR A 580 14.48 -18.92 12.89
N TRP A 581 13.57 -19.85 12.53
CA TRP A 581 13.19 -20.07 11.15
C TRP A 581 12.16 -19.03 10.70
N ASP A 582 12.50 -18.27 9.65
CA ASP A 582 11.61 -17.23 9.11
C ASP A 582 10.25 -17.77 8.70
N SER A 583 10.20 -18.97 8.11
CA SER A 583 8.94 -19.61 7.71
C SER A 583 8.04 -19.89 8.91
N THR A 584 8.61 -20.37 10.01
CA THR A 584 7.88 -20.64 11.25
C THR A 584 7.42 -19.34 11.91
N ARG A 585 8.30 -18.34 11.98
CA ARG A 585 7.97 -17.01 12.52
C ARG A 585 6.86 -16.33 11.72
N LYS A 586 6.93 -16.34 10.38
CA LYS A 586 5.89 -15.77 9.51
C LYS A 586 4.54 -16.42 9.77
N ARG A 587 4.46 -17.75 9.86
CA ARG A 587 3.21 -18.45 10.17
C ARG A 587 2.70 -18.15 11.57
N PHE A 588 3.59 -18.09 12.56
CA PHE A 588 3.23 -17.70 13.92
C PHE A 588 2.66 -16.28 13.96
N ASN A 589 3.32 -15.32 13.31
CA ASN A 589 2.85 -13.94 13.18
C ASN A 589 1.53 -13.87 12.41
N SER A 590 1.30 -14.71 11.39
CA SER A 590 0.00 -14.76 10.70
C SER A 590 -1.12 -15.25 11.61
N VAL A 591 -0.86 -16.26 12.45
CA VAL A 591 -1.84 -16.71 13.45
C VAL A 591 -2.12 -15.61 14.48
N LEU A 592 -1.07 -14.95 15.00
CA LEU A 592 -1.23 -13.89 15.99
C LEU A 592 -1.83 -12.60 15.42
N SER A 593 -1.56 -12.25 14.15
CA SER A 593 -2.14 -11.09 13.46
C SER A 593 -3.46 -11.40 12.74
N LEU A 594 -3.93 -12.65 12.81
CA LEU A 594 -5.11 -13.17 12.09
C LEU A 594 -5.03 -12.97 10.56
N ASN A 595 -3.82 -12.95 9.99
CA ASN A 595 -3.65 -12.67 8.56
C ASN A 595 -4.15 -13.85 7.70
N LYS A 596 -4.98 -13.55 6.69
CA LYS A 596 -5.66 -14.51 5.82
C LYS A 596 -4.78 -15.05 4.67
N ASP A 597 -3.61 -14.45 4.43
CA ASP A 597 -2.82 -14.64 3.21
C ASP A 597 -2.08 -16.00 3.07
N PHE A 598 -2.33 -16.98 3.95
CA PHE A 598 -1.73 -18.31 3.80
C PHE A 598 -2.62 -19.27 3.01
N ASP A 599 -2.13 -19.63 1.81
CA ASP A 599 -2.70 -20.66 0.94
C ASP A 599 -2.42 -22.07 1.49
N ASP A 600 -3.38 -22.61 2.23
CA ASP A 600 -3.37 -23.97 2.79
C ASP A 600 -3.66 -25.06 1.76
N SER A 601 -3.89 -24.74 0.47
CA SER A 601 -4.14 -25.77 -0.55
C SER A 601 -3.02 -26.80 -0.67
N LYS A 602 -1.83 -26.51 -0.13
CA LYS A 602 -0.65 -27.38 -0.10
C LYS A 602 -0.48 -28.19 1.20
N LEU A 603 -1.34 -28.01 2.20
CA LEU A 603 -1.21 -28.67 3.50
C LEU A 603 -2.53 -29.32 3.91
N GLN A 604 -2.54 -30.64 4.10
CA GLN A 604 -3.72 -31.44 4.45
C GLN A 604 -4.18 -31.23 5.91
N PHE A 605 -4.46 -29.98 6.32
CA PHE A 605 -4.95 -29.66 7.66
C PHE A 605 -6.46 -29.40 7.66
N LYS A 606 -7.14 -29.79 8.73
CA LYS A 606 -8.59 -29.62 8.88
C LYS A 606 -8.93 -28.13 9.03
N ASN A 607 -9.88 -27.66 8.23
CA ASN A 607 -10.41 -26.29 8.11
C ASN A 607 -10.92 -25.59 9.40
N THR A 608 -10.76 -26.15 10.61
CA THR A 608 -11.52 -25.68 11.80
C THR A 608 -11.01 -24.39 12.44
N GLY A 609 -9.77 -23.95 12.17
CA GLY A 609 -9.20 -22.71 12.75
C GLY A 609 -9.34 -21.45 11.89
N LYS A 610 -9.43 -21.60 10.56
CA LYS A 610 -9.38 -20.49 9.60
C LYS A 610 -10.61 -19.60 9.67
N ASP A 611 -11.79 -20.19 9.74
CA ASP A 611 -13.05 -19.44 9.80
C ASP A 611 -13.16 -18.63 11.10
N ALA A 612 -12.73 -19.23 12.22
CA ALA A 612 -12.67 -18.54 13.51
C ALA A 612 -11.71 -17.33 13.48
N GLN A 613 -10.52 -17.47 12.90
CA GLN A 613 -9.56 -16.37 12.74
C GLN A 613 -10.07 -15.30 11.75
N ALA A 614 -10.73 -15.70 10.67
CA ALA A 614 -11.31 -14.79 9.69
C ALA A 614 -12.45 -13.95 10.28
N LEU A 615 -13.35 -14.58 11.04
CA LEU A 615 -14.44 -13.92 11.76
C LEU A 615 -13.89 -12.99 12.86
N ALA A 616 -12.90 -13.46 13.63
CA ALA A 616 -12.21 -12.66 14.63
C ALA A 616 -11.58 -11.41 14.03
N ARG A 617 -10.86 -11.54 12.90
CA ARG A 617 -10.26 -10.40 12.21
C ARG A 617 -11.31 -9.42 11.74
N HIS A 618 -12.40 -9.93 11.14
CA HIS A 618 -13.50 -9.08 10.69
C HIS A 618 -14.07 -8.27 11.86
N LYS A 619 -14.41 -8.93 12.98
CA LYS A 619 -14.90 -8.25 14.19
C LYS A 619 -13.90 -7.23 14.74
N LEU A 620 -12.61 -7.56 14.80
CA LEU A 620 -11.58 -6.66 15.31
C LEU A 620 -11.49 -5.38 14.46
N LEU A 621 -11.44 -5.53 13.14
CA LEU A 621 -11.30 -4.40 12.22
C LEU A 621 -12.59 -3.58 12.16
N SER A 622 -13.74 -4.19 11.92
CA SER A 622 -15.00 -3.46 11.74
C SER A 622 -15.52 -2.83 13.03
N GLU A 623 -15.62 -3.60 14.11
CA GLU A 623 -16.17 -3.12 15.38
C GLU A 623 -15.14 -2.30 16.18
N GLY A 624 -13.85 -2.57 16.01
CA GLY A 624 -12.76 -1.76 16.56
C GLY A 624 -12.50 -0.46 15.79
N ASN A 625 -13.18 -0.25 14.67
CA ASN A 625 -12.94 0.84 13.72
C ASN A 625 -11.46 0.94 13.29
N GLN A 626 -10.85 -0.21 12.99
CA GLN A 626 -9.46 -0.35 12.59
C GLN A 626 -9.34 -0.84 11.16
N SER A 627 -8.33 -0.35 10.48
CA SER A 627 -7.98 -0.78 9.13
C SER A 627 -6.71 -1.62 9.12
N TYR A 628 -5.88 -1.48 10.17
CA TYR A 628 -4.70 -2.29 10.42
C TYR A 628 -4.82 -3.03 11.76
N PHE A 629 -4.33 -4.26 11.76
CA PHE A 629 -4.09 -5.01 12.99
C PHE A 629 -2.90 -5.94 12.79
N GLY A 630 -1.96 -5.87 13.73
CA GLY A 630 -0.81 -6.75 13.79
C GLY A 630 -0.39 -7.04 15.23
N TRP A 631 -0.11 -8.31 15.51
CA TRP A 631 0.55 -8.75 16.74
C TRP A 631 1.61 -9.77 16.36
N GLU A 632 2.88 -9.37 16.44
CA GLU A 632 3.95 -10.10 15.75
C GLU A 632 5.20 -10.20 16.61
N MET A 633 5.97 -11.28 16.46
CA MET A 633 7.35 -11.32 16.93
C MET A 633 8.26 -10.66 15.87
N ALA A 634 8.99 -9.62 16.27
CA ALA A 634 9.61 -8.65 15.37
C ALA A 634 10.85 -9.19 14.64
N GLU A 635 11.72 -9.92 15.32
CA GLU A 635 13.01 -10.36 14.78
C GLU A 635 13.24 -11.86 14.97
N LYS A 636 14.23 -12.40 14.26
CA LYS A 636 14.70 -13.77 14.52
C LYS A 636 15.25 -13.79 15.94
N SER A 637 14.80 -14.76 16.71
CA SER A 637 15.45 -15.01 17.99
C SER A 637 16.82 -15.66 17.74
N THR A 638 17.89 -14.99 18.13
CA THR A 638 19.22 -15.58 18.26
C THR A 638 19.59 -15.63 19.72
N PRO A 639 19.71 -16.84 20.30
CA PRO A 639 19.61 -18.18 19.76
C PRO A 639 18.16 -18.54 19.41
N PRO A 640 17.94 -19.69 18.75
CA PRO A 640 16.61 -20.19 18.49
C PRO A 640 15.77 -20.34 19.75
N LEU A 641 14.63 -19.63 19.78
CA LEU A 641 13.52 -19.86 20.71
C LEU A 641 12.67 -21.01 20.20
N HIS A 642 12.51 -22.03 21.03
CA HIS A 642 11.64 -23.16 20.73
C HIS A 642 10.31 -22.96 21.45
N LEU A 643 9.27 -22.57 20.73
CA LEU A 643 7.92 -22.45 21.24
C LEU A 643 7.17 -23.78 21.15
N ARG A 644 6.28 -24.00 22.11
CA ARG A 644 5.49 -25.21 22.19
C ARG A 644 4.13 -24.92 22.83
N LEU A 645 3.07 -25.48 22.27
CA LEU A 645 1.76 -25.49 22.91
C LEU A 645 1.68 -26.65 23.90
N ALA A 646 1.40 -26.34 25.17
CA ALA A 646 1.17 -27.35 26.20
C ALA A 646 -0.29 -27.31 26.66
N ASN A 647 -0.93 -28.47 26.63
CA ASN A 647 -2.26 -28.72 27.17
C ASN A 647 -2.16 -29.34 28.56
N ALA A 648 -3.26 -29.32 29.33
CA ALA A 648 -3.33 -29.82 30.71
C ALA A 648 -2.80 -31.26 30.90
N SER A 649 -2.92 -32.13 29.89
CA SER A 649 -2.45 -33.53 29.95
C SER A 649 -0.92 -33.69 29.98
N TRP A 650 -0.18 -32.72 29.43
CA TRP A 650 1.29 -32.65 29.50
C TRP A 650 1.83 -32.25 30.88
N LEU A 651 0.92 -31.94 31.81
CA LEU A 651 1.21 -31.32 33.11
C LEU A 651 1.09 -32.31 34.28
N SER A 652 0.95 -33.62 34.01
CA SER A 652 0.86 -34.66 35.04
C SER A 652 2.26 -35.19 35.43
N GLY A 653 2.73 -34.79 36.62
CA GLY A 653 3.99 -35.21 37.25
C GLY A 653 4.38 -34.31 38.42
N ASP A 654 5.39 -34.69 39.23
CA ASP A 654 5.84 -34.07 40.51
C ASP A 654 6.28 -32.58 40.46
N LYS A 655 6.04 -31.88 39.35
CA LYS A 655 6.24 -30.43 39.22
C LYS A 655 4.89 -29.74 39.07
N VAL A 656 4.17 -29.65 40.18
CA VAL A 656 2.97 -28.82 40.36
C VAL A 656 3.27 -27.39 39.89
N THR A 657 2.34 -26.77 39.13
CA THR A 657 2.23 -25.33 38.71
C THR A 657 2.29 -24.98 37.21
N ARG A 658 2.32 -25.94 36.28
CA ARG A 658 2.21 -25.56 34.85
C ARG A 658 0.74 -25.33 34.46
N LYS A 659 0.47 -24.29 33.66
CA LYS A 659 -0.86 -23.94 33.11
C LYS A 659 -0.96 -24.26 31.62
N PRO A 660 -2.14 -24.39 30.99
CA PRO A 660 -2.19 -24.48 29.54
C PRO A 660 -1.67 -23.17 28.92
N GLY A 661 -0.96 -23.24 27.79
CA GLY A 661 -0.28 -22.06 27.25
C GLY A 661 0.72 -22.33 26.14
N LEU A 662 1.30 -21.26 25.59
CA LEU A 662 2.47 -21.30 24.73
C LEU A 662 3.73 -21.12 25.56
N TYR A 663 4.64 -22.08 25.50
CA TYR A 663 5.84 -22.18 26.34
C TYR A 663 7.11 -22.03 25.53
N ILE A 664 8.15 -21.48 26.15
CA ILE A 664 9.52 -21.64 25.66
C ILE A 664 10.09 -22.94 26.21
N ASN A 665 10.30 -23.93 25.35
CA ASN A 665 10.77 -25.25 25.71
C ASN A 665 12.30 -25.35 25.81
N SER A 666 13.07 -24.57 25.04
CA SER A 666 14.54 -24.60 25.09
C SER A 666 15.17 -23.39 24.40
N TYR A 667 16.45 -23.16 24.74
CA TYR A 667 17.38 -22.24 24.10
C TYR A 667 18.62 -23.03 23.67
N ASN A 668 18.99 -23.00 22.39
CA ASN A 668 20.22 -23.64 21.91
C ASN A 668 21.24 -22.57 21.48
N GLY A 669 22.23 -22.25 22.33
CA GLY A 669 23.36 -21.36 21.99
C GLY A 669 23.90 -20.53 23.17
N ASP A 670 25.09 -19.94 22.99
CA ASP A 670 25.87 -19.22 24.02
C ASP A 670 25.05 -18.20 24.83
N GLN A 671 25.35 -18.10 26.13
CA GLN A 671 24.56 -17.41 27.18
C GLN A 671 24.52 -15.86 27.11
N LYS A 672 24.78 -15.25 25.96
CA LYS A 672 24.75 -13.78 25.78
C LYS A 672 23.39 -13.32 25.23
N ALA A 673 22.80 -12.32 25.89
CA ALA A 673 21.61 -11.46 25.60
C ALA A 673 20.50 -12.00 24.68
N LYS A 674 19.27 -12.23 25.17
CA LYS A 674 18.17 -12.71 24.30
C LYS A 674 16.84 -12.10 24.74
N THR A 675 16.65 -10.82 24.43
CA THR A 675 15.35 -10.16 24.52
C THR A 675 14.42 -10.77 23.45
N VAL A 676 13.11 -10.73 23.67
CA VAL A 676 12.12 -10.90 22.59
C VAL A 676 11.51 -9.57 22.32
N GLU A 677 11.31 -9.31 21.04
CA GLU A 677 10.66 -8.12 20.56
C GLU A 677 9.33 -8.51 19.96
N PHE A 678 8.27 -7.81 20.35
CA PHE A 678 6.95 -7.97 19.77
C PHE A 678 6.39 -6.63 19.33
N ASN A 679 5.83 -6.63 18.12
CA ASN A 679 5.15 -5.51 17.52
C ASN A 679 3.65 -5.61 17.81
N PHE A 680 3.05 -4.47 18.12
CA PHE A 680 1.60 -4.29 18.18
C PHE A 680 1.22 -3.11 17.30
N THR A 681 0.30 -3.35 16.35
CA THR A 681 -0.08 -2.37 15.34
C THR A 681 -1.59 -2.24 15.24
N LEU A 682 -2.07 -1.00 15.26
CA LEU A 682 -3.41 -0.52 14.94
C LEU A 682 -3.28 0.73 14.05
N ASN A 683 -4.36 1.39 13.65
CA ASN A 683 -4.30 2.60 12.79
C ASN A 683 -3.38 3.68 13.38
N PHE A 684 -3.51 3.95 14.68
CA PHE A 684 -2.72 4.95 15.40
C PHE A 684 -1.83 4.34 16.49
N VAL A 685 -1.56 3.03 16.42
CA VAL A 685 -0.59 2.35 17.31
C VAL A 685 0.42 1.64 16.44
N ASN A 686 1.71 1.90 16.64
CA ASN A 686 2.78 1.13 16.01
C ASN A 686 3.93 1.04 17.00
N ILE A 687 3.89 0.00 17.83
CA ILE A 687 4.77 -0.12 18.98
C ILE A 687 5.53 -1.42 18.92
N ARG A 688 6.84 -1.35 19.20
CA ARG A 688 7.69 -2.50 19.49
C ARG A 688 8.02 -2.51 20.97
N PHE A 689 7.64 -3.57 21.65
CA PHE A 689 8.05 -3.81 23.03
C PHE A 689 9.22 -4.77 23.07
N VAL A 690 10.21 -4.44 23.89
CA VAL A 690 11.41 -5.25 24.13
C VAL A 690 11.34 -5.83 25.54
N THR A 691 11.46 -7.15 25.66
CA THR A 691 11.49 -7.79 26.98
C THR A 691 12.83 -7.62 27.67
N ASP A 692 12.85 -7.72 29.00
CA ASP A 692 14.10 -7.96 29.73
C ASP A 692 14.59 -9.38 29.43
N GLY A 693 15.90 -9.64 29.51
CA GLY A 693 16.53 -10.94 29.18
C GLY A 693 16.14 -12.11 30.11
N ILE A 694 15.00 -12.03 30.78
CA ILE A 694 14.51 -12.90 31.85
C ILE A 694 14.48 -14.37 31.48
N TRP A 695 14.16 -14.72 30.24
CA TRP A 695 14.04 -16.12 29.85
C TRP A 695 15.39 -16.81 29.67
N THR A 696 16.50 -16.11 29.92
CA THR A 696 17.87 -16.60 29.67
C THR A 696 18.73 -16.78 30.92
N HIS A 697 18.30 -16.33 32.10
CA HIS A 697 19.27 -16.03 33.17
C HIS A 697 19.06 -16.64 34.57
N GLU A 698 18.13 -17.56 34.80
CA GLU A 698 18.07 -18.26 36.11
C GLU A 698 18.15 -19.80 35.97
N PRO A 699 19.23 -20.43 36.48
CA PRO A 699 19.36 -21.90 36.55
C PRO A 699 18.44 -22.54 37.60
N THR A 700 17.96 -21.77 38.59
CA THR A 700 17.27 -22.30 39.77
C THR A 700 15.74 -22.19 39.72
N ASP A 701 15.18 -21.22 38.98
CA ASP A 701 13.75 -21.10 38.69
C ASP A 701 13.51 -21.11 37.17
N SER A 702 13.46 -22.30 36.58
CA SER A 702 13.52 -22.42 35.11
C SER A 702 12.28 -21.83 34.42
N PHE A 703 12.43 -20.65 33.81
CA PHE A 703 11.47 -20.00 32.91
C PHE A 703 10.96 -20.90 31.78
N ARG A 704 11.67 -22.00 31.47
CA ARG A 704 11.23 -23.12 30.62
C ARG A 704 9.85 -23.68 30.98
N TYR A 705 9.40 -23.51 32.22
CA TYR A 705 8.10 -23.99 32.70
C TYR A 705 7.07 -22.90 32.91
N LYS A 706 7.30 -21.71 32.34
CA LYS A 706 6.35 -20.59 32.37
C LYS A 706 5.84 -20.31 30.95
N PRO A 707 4.53 -20.06 30.79
CA PRO A 707 3.99 -19.71 29.48
C PRO A 707 4.44 -18.29 29.09
N VAL A 708 4.81 -18.10 27.83
CA VAL A 708 4.94 -16.78 27.19
C VAL A 708 3.57 -16.18 26.95
N ILE A 709 2.62 -17.01 26.51
CA ILE A 709 1.20 -16.65 26.43
C ILE A 709 0.41 -17.67 27.25
N GLU A 710 -0.21 -17.23 28.34
CA GLU A 710 -0.99 -18.06 29.27
C GLU A 710 -2.40 -18.30 28.70
N LYS A 711 -2.89 -19.54 28.72
CA LYS A 711 -4.33 -19.80 28.57
C LYS A 711 -4.98 -19.59 29.93
N ILE A 712 -5.85 -18.60 30.03
CA ILE A 712 -6.51 -18.19 31.28
C ILE A 712 -7.95 -18.68 31.38
#